data_AF-A0A958KYM9-F1
#
_entry.id   AF-A0A958KYM9-F1
#
_cell.length_a   1.000
_cell.length_b   1.000
_cell.length_c   1.000
_cell.angle_alpha   90.00
_cell.angle_beta   90.00
_cell.angle_gamma   90.00
#
_symmetry.space_group_name_H-M   'P 1'
#
loop_
_entity.id
_entity.type
_entity.pdbx_description
1 polymer ?
#
loop_
_entity_poly.entity_id
_entity_poly.type
_entity_poly.pdbx_seq_one_letter_code
_entity_poly.pdbx_strand_id
1 'polypeptide(L)'
;MVFADADFQADIAKQALDDFKFQQTSIRYQATAQEMTEGLWGESLSPEQILDRAHEALKRDFFRSSIAEVLEQAALGNELSPQQVSQLSSLVLEHTSPVERAQILNSLLSGTVEPEDVQAVALVLTIDHYGKLFTGNEGKDFFKNLGADSVQALGKLLALSPTSLHAEFLAGSWIDSEVQGLIDSLPPGSIRDELSQSENVKERLAVLEHVSSEARIQFCSRILSLAGVETPASIFVSEKLDNALQFLSPAEKTQLTVFALESNLSDSVDEILRACDTLEELSEVVSGSGIESLLSLQNSQVNELVAQSILGSSIREIEFRVPTREEISTEGGITNSLNSLLDQMEIVRTIVSSHPELGTTATAQEYLATIVSNLSELNDELSQASGELSELQDIVQRYWKMAELEFRYGIDISNTDSFAQSDQVADLCHLGDFGLDAGSAPEETTESSETARLRWEMRHLEQIERVLERIPEAELLFTPMLHRVELVDSLGWGVLGARYHANGVIQIAELALDHTGMAQSYQGENSLAIVLAHEMGHGVQIGDGPAGIYYPTTGQDPYFGGGEAIHNFDEWMKLSDWTVYDRSRYEPSENAGYVVVDGQELKVGQPVAFNGKTIVLTYNQWYDVLYSYDAESDFSNRWYAKSSPWEDFAEAFSEYLFLPERLIQDAPEKFKHLDLEFRRYADDSRMQQLLRDSEASHKSEERVPLQ
;
A
#
# COMPACT_ATOMS: atom_id res chain seq x y z
N MET A 1 43.64 42.96 -50.67
CA MET A 1 42.70 41.84 -50.51
C MET A 1 42.39 41.75 -49.03
N VAL A 2 41.26 42.32 -48.62
CA VAL A 2 40.75 42.16 -47.26
C VAL A 2 39.84 40.94 -47.35
N PHE A 3 40.21 39.86 -46.67
CA PHE A 3 39.34 38.71 -46.50
C PHE A 3 38.15 39.19 -45.66
N ALA A 4 36.95 39.08 -46.20
CA ALA A 4 35.74 39.30 -45.43
C ALA A 4 35.74 38.31 -44.26
N ASP A 5 35.45 38.84 -43.08
CA ASP A 5 35.35 38.09 -41.84
C ASP A 5 34.37 36.93 -42.00
N ALA A 6 34.75 35.73 -41.54
CA ALA A 6 33.93 34.53 -41.69
C ALA A 6 32.57 34.70 -41.01
N ASP A 7 32.53 35.48 -39.93
CA ASP A 7 31.31 35.81 -39.20
C ASP A 7 30.36 36.70 -40.01
N PHE A 8 30.90 37.62 -40.82
CA PHE A 8 30.11 38.49 -41.70
C PHE A 8 29.48 37.71 -42.87
N GLN A 9 30.19 36.70 -43.39
CA GLN A 9 29.62 35.82 -44.42
C GLN A 9 28.58 34.86 -43.84
N ALA A 10 28.74 34.42 -42.60
CA ALA A 10 27.74 33.62 -41.89
C ALA A 10 26.45 34.41 -41.62
N ASP A 11 26.56 35.68 -41.21
CA ASP A 11 25.39 36.55 -40.96
C ASP A 11 24.62 36.86 -42.25
N ILE A 12 25.31 37.12 -43.36
CA ILE A 12 24.64 37.32 -44.67
C ILE A 12 23.98 36.04 -45.17
N ALA A 13 24.62 34.88 -45.00
CA ALA A 13 24.04 33.60 -45.36
C ALA A 13 22.80 33.27 -44.52
N LYS A 14 22.83 33.59 -43.21
CA LYS A 14 21.70 33.45 -42.30
C LYS A 14 20.54 34.39 -42.69
N GLN A 15 20.81 35.67 -42.93
CA GLN A 15 19.81 36.65 -43.37
C GLN A 15 19.17 36.24 -44.71
N ALA A 16 19.97 35.77 -45.67
CA ALA A 16 19.47 35.29 -46.96
C ALA A 16 18.66 34.00 -46.84
N LEU A 17 19.00 33.11 -45.92
CA LEU A 17 18.24 31.89 -45.61
C LEU A 17 16.90 32.24 -44.94
N ASP A 18 16.89 33.22 -44.03
CA ASP A 18 15.68 33.70 -43.36
C ASP A 18 14.74 34.42 -44.33
N ASP A 19 15.27 35.24 -45.24
CA ASP A 19 14.50 35.89 -46.32
C ASP A 19 13.95 34.88 -47.33
N PHE A 20 14.72 33.83 -47.65
CA PHE A 20 14.28 32.74 -48.53
C PHE A 20 13.17 31.90 -47.87
N LYS A 21 13.31 31.58 -46.58
CA LYS A 21 12.26 30.92 -45.79
C LYS A 21 11.00 31.78 -45.76
N PHE A 22 11.10 33.09 -45.52
CA PHE A 22 9.96 34.00 -45.51
C PHE A 22 9.22 34.04 -46.86
N GLN A 23 9.94 34.10 -47.99
CA GLN A 23 9.33 34.09 -49.32
C GLN A 23 8.68 32.74 -49.67
N GLN A 24 9.29 31.61 -49.32
CA GLN A 24 8.67 30.30 -49.52
C GLN A 24 7.42 30.12 -48.65
N THR A 25 7.46 30.56 -47.39
CA THR A 25 6.30 30.51 -46.49
C THR A 25 5.16 31.37 -47.03
N SER A 26 5.44 32.57 -47.56
CA SER A 26 4.43 33.45 -48.17
C SER A 26 3.78 32.85 -49.44
N ILE A 27 4.55 32.14 -50.27
CA ILE A 27 4.03 31.50 -51.50
C ILE A 27 3.16 30.29 -51.14
N ARG A 28 3.61 29.46 -50.18
CA ARG A 28 2.80 28.36 -49.65
C ARG A 28 1.53 28.89 -48.95
N TYR A 29 1.61 30.04 -48.28
CA TYR A 29 0.47 30.78 -47.71
C TYR A 29 -0.64 31.07 -48.69
N GLN A 30 -0.28 31.59 -49.85
CA GLN A 30 -1.25 31.93 -50.87
C GLN A 30 -1.82 30.68 -51.54
N ALA A 31 -1.02 29.63 -51.73
CA ALA A 31 -1.46 28.38 -52.33
C ALA A 31 -2.43 27.59 -51.42
N THR A 32 -2.10 27.41 -50.13
CA THR A 32 -2.96 26.68 -49.17
C THR A 32 -4.26 27.42 -48.88
N ALA A 33 -4.22 28.75 -48.76
CA ALA A 33 -5.44 29.56 -48.63
C ALA A 33 -6.33 29.42 -49.87
N GLN A 34 -5.73 29.38 -51.07
CA GLN A 34 -6.47 29.21 -52.32
C GLN A 34 -7.09 27.80 -52.45
N GLU A 35 -6.37 26.73 -52.12
CA GLU A 35 -6.91 25.36 -52.09
C GLU A 35 -8.05 25.19 -51.08
N MET A 36 -7.96 25.77 -49.88
CA MET A 36 -9.04 25.71 -48.89
C MET A 36 -10.30 26.46 -49.36
N THR A 37 -10.12 27.56 -50.08
CA THR A 37 -11.23 28.32 -50.67
C THR A 37 -11.90 27.56 -51.82
N GLU A 38 -11.14 26.73 -52.54
CA GLU A 38 -11.61 25.91 -53.66
C GLU A 38 -12.20 24.55 -53.22
N GLY A 39 -11.82 24.01 -52.05
CA GLY A 39 -12.28 22.72 -51.51
C GLY A 39 -13.50 22.77 -50.57
N LEU A 40 -13.77 23.90 -49.92
CA LEU A 40 -14.90 24.05 -48.98
C LEU A 40 -16.21 24.39 -49.69
N TRP A 41 -16.77 23.42 -50.44
CA TRP A 41 -18.09 23.55 -51.05
C TRP A 41 -19.20 23.33 -50.01
N GLY A 42 -19.37 24.27 -49.06
CA GLY A 42 -20.54 24.23 -48.16
C GLY A 42 -20.51 25.07 -46.89
N GLU A 43 -19.35 25.49 -46.38
CA GLU A 43 -19.26 26.28 -45.13
C GLU A 43 -18.91 27.75 -45.44
N SER A 44 -19.72 28.71 -44.95
CA SER A 44 -19.41 30.13 -45.09
C SER A 44 -18.43 30.57 -43.99
N LEU A 45 -17.13 30.47 -44.28
CA LEU A 45 -16.09 31.00 -43.41
C LEU A 45 -15.76 32.45 -43.78
N SER A 46 -15.50 33.28 -42.78
CA SER A 46 -14.98 34.64 -43.00
C SER A 46 -13.53 34.59 -43.52
N PRO A 47 -13.07 35.62 -44.24
CA PRO A 47 -11.69 35.71 -44.72
C PRO A 47 -10.64 35.55 -43.60
N GLU A 48 -10.93 36.05 -42.39
CA GLU A 48 -10.08 35.89 -41.20
C GLU A 48 -10.03 34.41 -40.77
N GLN A 49 -11.15 33.70 -40.74
CA GLN A 49 -11.17 32.25 -40.45
C GLN A 49 -10.45 31.42 -41.53
N ILE A 50 -10.49 31.83 -42.79
CA ILE A 50 -9.73 31.18 -43.88
C ILE A 50 -8.23 31.44 -43.71
N LEU A 51 -7.85 32.67 -43.35
CA LEU A 51 -6.46 33.06 -43.07
C LEU A 51 -5.89 32.34 -41.85
N ASP A 52 -6.67 32.21 -40.78
CA ASP A 52 -6.27 31.47 -39.57
C ASP A 52 -6.16 29.97 -39.86
N ARG A 53 -7.12 29.37 -40.58
CA ARG A 53 -7.04 27.96 -40.99
C ARG A 53 -5.88 27.67 -41.94
N ALA A 54 -5.59 28.58 -42.87
CA ALA A 54 -4.42 28.49 -43.74
C ALA A 54 -3.12 28.65 -42.95
N HIS A 55 -3.07 29.55 -41.97
CA HIS A 55 -1.94 29.72 -41.06
C HIS A 55 -1.62 28.41 -40.34
N GLU A 56 -2.64 27.81 -39.74
CA GLU A 56 -2.52 26.57 -38.97
C GLU A 56 -2.16 25.39 -39.88
N ALA A 57 -2.70 25.32 -41.10
CA ALA A 57 -2.31 24.31 -42.08
C ALA A 57 -0.83 24.42 -42.48
N LEU A 58 -0.32 25.64 -42.65
CA LEU A 58 1.08 25.86 -43.03
C LEU A 58 2.05 25.68 -41.89
N LYS A 59 1.67 26.06 -40.68
CA LYS A 59 2.39 25.65 -39.47
C LYS A 59 2.51 24.14 -39.42
N ARG A 60 1.41 23.41 -39.64
CA ARG A 60 1.41 21.93 -39.69
C ARG A 60 2.27 21.35 -40.81
N ASP A 61 2.26 21.93 -42.01
CA ASP A 61 3.09 21.43 -43.13
C ASP A 61 4.58 21.73 -42.93
N PHE A 62 4.92 22.92 -42.42
CA PHE A 62 6.29 23.26 -42.05
C PHE A 62 6.77 22.36 -40.91
N PHE A 63 5.94 22.18 -39.89
CA PHE A 63 6.15 21.27 -38.78
C PHE A 63 6.39 19.82 -39.23
N ARG A 64 5.52 19.27 -40.09
CA ARG A 64 5.69 17.92 -40.66
C ARG A 64 6.97 17.77 -41.45
N SER A 65 7.38 18.81 -42.18
CA SER A 65 8.64 18.82 -42.92
C SER A 65 9.86 18.83 -41.97
N SER A 66 9.82 19.66 -40.92
CA SER A 66 10.89 19.74 -39.92
C SER A 66 11.01 18.46 -39.08
N ILE A 67 9.89 17.82 -38.74
CA ILE A 67 9.91 16.51 -38.07
C ILE A 67 10.44 15.43 -39.00
N ALA A 68 9.97 15.37 -40.25
CA ALA A 68 10.44 14.36 -41.19
C ALA A 68 11.96 14.45 -41.40
N GLU A 69 12.50 15.66 -41.52
CA GLU A 69 13.95 15.89 -41.63
C GLU A 69 14.70 15.41 -40.39
N VAL A 70 14.18 15.67 -39.19
CA VAL A 70 14.83 15.25 -37.93
C VAL A 70 14.71 13.74 -37.72
N LEU A 71 13.56 13.13 -38.02
CA LEU A 71 13.37 11.68 -38.00
C LEU A 71 14.28 10.99 -39.03
N GLU A 72 14.50 11.59 -40.19
CA GLU A 72 15.44 11.11 -41.20
C GLU A 72 16.89 11.20 -40.72
N GLN A 73 17.29 12.31 -40.08
CA GLN A 73 18.62 12.45 -39.46
C GLN A 73 18.85 11.42 -38.35
N ALA A 74 17.86 11.24 -37.47
CA ALA A 74 17.92 10.26 -36.38
C ALA A 74 17.95 8.82 -36.92
N ALA A 75 17.16 8.50 -37.94
CA ALA A 75 17.18 7.18 -38.59
C ALA A 75 18.50 6.87 -39.30
N LEU A 76 19.30 7.89 -39.64
CA LEU A 76 20.63 7.76 -40.21
C LEU A 76 21.74 7.66 -39.14
N GLY A 77 21.40 7.71 -37.84
CA GLY A 77 22.34 7.63 -36.73
C GLY A 77 23.14 8.91 -36.49
N ASN A 78 22.63 10.08 -36.92
CA ASN A 78 23.26 11.37 -36.62
C ASN A 78 22.76 11.90 -35.27
N GLU A 79 23.69 12.22 -34.37
CA GLU A 79 23.37 12.85 -33.07
C GLU A 79 22.64 14.18 -33.24
N LEU A 80 21.52 14.35 -32.53
CA LEU A 80 20.79 15.61 -32.48
C LEU A 80 21.39 16.53 -31.42
N SER A 81 21.63 17.81 -31.75
CA SER A 81 22.08 18.76 -30.73
C SER A 81 20.96 19.05 -29.71
N PRO A 82 21.28 19.35 -28.43
CA PRO A 82 20.28 19.68 -27.41
C PRO A 82 19.32 20.82 -27.81
N GLN A 83 19.81 21.77 -28.61
CA GLN A 83 18.99 22.87 -29.14
C GLN A 83 17.98 22.39 -30.18
N GLN A 84 18.36 21.45 -31.05
CA GLN A 84 17.44 20.83 -32.01
C GLN A 84 16.37 20.00 -31.30
N VAL A 85 16.74 19.25 -30.25
CA VAL A 85 15.79 18.49 -29.42
C VAL A 85 14.78 19.43 -28.75
N SER A 86 15.24 20.49 -28.10
CA SER A 86 14.36 21.45 -27.42
C SER A 86 13.41 22.16 -28.39
N GLN A 87 13.91 22.56 -29.56
CA GLN A 87 13.08 23.18 -30.61
C GLN A 87 12.06 22.23 -31.21
N LEU A 88 12.48 21.00 -31.53
CA LEU A 88 11.59 19.96 -32.07
C LEU A 88 10.44 19.72 -31.10
N SER A 89 10.76 19.61 -29.82
CA SER A 89 9.80 19.21 -28.83
C SER A 89 8.81 20.34 -28.53
N SER A 90 9.27 21.59 -28.42
CA SER A 90 8.38 22.76 -28.33
C SER A 90 7.40 22.79 -29.51
N LEU A 91 7.90 22.55 -30.73
CA LEU A 91 7.08 22.50 -31.94
C LEU A 91 6.09 21.33 -31.94
N VAL A 92 6.49 20.15 -31.46
CA VAL A 92 5.61 18.98 -31.36
C VAL A 92 4.48 19.30 -30.38
N LEU A 93 4.82 19.80 -29.20
CA LEU A 93 3.83 20.11 -28.17
C LEU A 93 2.83 21.17 -28.62
N GLU A 94 3.28 22.21 -29.33
CA GLU A 94 2.42 23.32 -29.76
C GLU A 94 1.50 22.96 -30.94
N HIS A 95 1.88 21.99 -31.78
CA HIS A 95 1.23 21.79 -33.09
C HIS A 95 0.67 20.39 -33.36
N THR A 96 0.77 19.45 -32.42
CA THR A 96 0.25 18.08 -32.61
C THR A 96 -0.88 17.71 -31.67
N SER A 97 -1.84 16.98 -32.22
CA SER A 97 -2.85 16.26 -31.43
C SER A 97 -2.22 15.13 -30.60
N PRO A 98 -2.85 14.66 -29.51
CA PRO A 98 -2.38 13.48 -28.76
C PRO A 98 -2.15 12.25 -29.65
N VAL A 99 -3.00 12.05 -30.65
CA VAL A 99 -2.87 10.97 -31.65
C VAL A 99 -1.58 11.11 -32.46
N GLU A 100 -1.30 12.31 -32.98
CA GLU A 100 -0.07 12.57 -33.76
C GLU A 100 1.18 12.44 -32.88
N ARG A 101 1.13 12.86 -31.61
CA ARG A 101 2.23 12.66 -30.64
C ARG A 101 2.52 11.18 -30.42
N ALA A 102 1.48 10.38 -30.18
CA ALA A 102 1.61 8.95 -29.98
C ALA A 102 2.23 8.25 -31.20
N GLN A 103 1.83 8.64 -32.42
CA GLN A 103 2.38 8.11 -33.66
C GLN A 103 3.86 8.47 -33.86
N ILE A 104 4.24 9.72 -33.57
CA ILE A 104 5.63 10.17 -33.61
C ILE A 104 6.46 9.37 -32.60
N LEU A 105 5.97 9.24 -31.37
CA LEU A 105 6.66 8.52 -30.30
C LEU A 105 6.81 7.03 -30.60
N ASN A 106 5.75 6.37 -31.06
CA ASN A 106 5.80 4.97 -31.45
C ASN A 106 6.79 4.73 -32.61
N SER A 107 6.85 5.66 -33.58
CA SER A 107 7.83 5.60 -34.68
C SER A 107 9.27 5.73 -34.18
N LEU A 108 9.50 6.56 -33.16
CA LEU A 108 10.81 6.69 -32.50
C LEU A 108 11.18 5.42 -31.71
N LEU A 109 10.24 4.85 -30.95
CA LEU A 109 10.47 3.67 -30.11
C LEU A 109 10.64 2.36 -30.90
N SER A 110 10.08 2.30 -32.12
CA SER A 110 10.19 1.17 -33.04
C SER A 110 11.36 1.29 -34.03
N GLY A 111 11.99 2.46 -34.12
CA GLY A 111 13.14 2.72 -34.99
C GLY A 111 14.49 2.25 -34.41
N THR A 112 15.53 2.25 -35.26
CA THR A 112 16.95 2.03 -34.87
C THR A 112 17.62 3.30 -34.35
N VAL A 113 16.85 4.21 -33.75
CA VAL A 113 17.37 5.47 -33.23
C VAL A 113 18.18 5.16 -31.97
N GLU A 114 19.36 5.76 -31.84
CA GLU A 114 20.22 5.55 -30.67
C GLU A 114 19.50 5.96 -29.38
N PRO A 115 19.67 5.21 -28.26
CA PRO A 115 18.92 5.44 -27.03
C PRO A 115 18.98 6.87 -26.49
N GLU A 116 20.09 7.57 -26.70
CA GLU A 116 20.31 8.95 -26.24
C GLU A 116 19.43 9.97 -26.98
N ASP A 117 19.20 9.78 -28.28
CA ASP A 117 18.31 10.63 -29.09
C ASP A 117 16.84 10.33 -28.79
N VAL A 118 16.50 9.05 -28.54
CA VAL A 118 15.16 8.65 -28.07
C VAL A 118 14.89 9.24 -26.69
N GLN A 119 15.88 9.20 -25.80
CA GLN A 119 15.78 9.79 -24.47
C GLN A 119 15.48 11.27 -24.57
N ALA A 120 16.22 12.03 -25.37
CA ALA A 120 16.04 13.47 -25.49
C ALA A 120 14.64 13.86 -26.04
N VAL A 121 14.10 13.11 -27.02
CA VAL A 121 12.77 13.40 -27.59
C VAL A 121 11.64 12.87 -26.69
N ALA A 122 11.77 11.68 -26.11
CA ALA A 122 10.79 11.14 -25.17
C ALA A 122 10.70 12.03 -23.92
N LEU A 123 11.85 12.47 -23.40
CA LEU A 123 11.97 13.35 -22.25
C LEU A 123 11.22 14.66 -22.47
N VAL A 124 11.36 15.31 -23.62
CA VAL A 124 10.71 16.61 -23.81
C VAL A 124 9.23 16.46 -24.23
N LEU A 125 8.82 15.35 -24.85
CA LEU A 125 7.40 15.03 -25.03
C LEU A 125 6.67 14.73 -23.70
N THR A 126 7.41 14.45 -22.63
CA THR A 126 6.88 14.05 -21.31
C THR A 126 7.11 15.09 -20.20
N ILE A 127 8.19 15.90 -20.25
CA ILE A 127 8.58 16.87 -19.20
C ILE A 127 7.77 18.16 -19.23
N ASP A 128 7.55 18.80 -20.39
CA ASP A 128 7.31 20.25 -20.37
C ASP A 128 5.86 20.66 -20.03
N HIS A 129 4.89 19.73 -19.99
CA HIS A 129 3.47 20.03 -19.69
C HIS A 129 2.62 18.88 -19.10
N TYR A 130 3.10 17.64 -18.98
CA TYR A 130 2.22 16.47 -19.13
C TYR A 130 1.67 15.79 -17.87
N GLY A 131 2.17 16.16 -16.69
CA GLY A 131 1.69 15.72 -15.37
C GLY A 131 0.20 15.95 -15.05
N LYS A 132 -0.51 16.75 -15.86
CA LYS A 132 -1.93 17.10 -15.63
C LYS A 132 -2.81 16.98 -16.87
N LEU A 133 -2.25 16.66 -18.04
CA LEU A 133 -2.95 16.78 -19.33
C LEU A 133 -3.38 15.45 -19.96
N PHE A 134 -2.86 14.31 -19.50
CA PHE A 134 -3.35 13.00 -19.95
C PHE A 134 -4.45 12.41 -19.04
N THR A 135 -5.23 13.24 -18.37
CA THR A 135 -6.42 12.78 -17.63
C THR A 135 -7.60 12.60 -18.58
N GLY A 136 -8.31 11.48 -18.47
CA GLY A 136 -9.52 11.22 -19.25
C GLY A 136 -9.26 10.96 -20.75
N ASN A 137 -9.98 11.67 -21.63
CA ASN A 137 -10.03 11.32 -23.06
C ASN A 137 -8.72 11.55 -23.82
N GLU A 138 -7.90 12.55 -23.44
CA GLU A 138 -6.64 12.83 -24.13
C GLU A 138 -5.58 11.76 -23.88
N GLY A 139 -5.46 11.27 -22.64
CA GLY A 139 -4.61 10.14 -22.29
C GLY A 139 -5.04 8.88 -23.01
N LYS A 140 -6.34 8.61 -23.00
CA LYS A 140 -6.93 7.49 -23.75
C LYS A 140 -6.57 7.53 -25.23
N ASP A 141 -6.76 8.67 -25.89
CA ASP A 141 -6.44 8.80 -27.31
C ASP A 141 -4.93 8.67 -27.56
N PHE A 142 -4.08 9.20 -26.69
CA PHE A 142 -2.63 9.03 -26.80
C PHE A 142 -2.22 7.55 -26.68
N PHE A 143 -2.55 6.88 -25.56
CA PHE A 143 -2.10 5.51 -25.31
C PHE A 143 -2.72 4.49 -26.25
N LYS A 144 -3.98 4.69 -26.65
CA LYS A 144 -4.62 3.86 -27.69
C LYS A 144 -3.88 3.94 -29.03
N ASN A 145 -3.37 5.11 -29.38
CA ASN A 145 -2.63 5.31 -30.64
C ASN A 145 -1.12 5.03 -30.52
N LEU A 146 -0.62 4.75 -29.32
CA LEU A 146 0.74 4.24 -29.10
C LEU A 146 0.90 2.82 -29.68
N GLY A 147 -0.20 2.08 -29.87
CA GLY A 147 -0.26 0.82 -30.62
C GLY A 147 -0.57 -0.42 -29.78
N ALA A 148 -0.79 -1.57 -30.44
CA ALA A 148 -1.10 -2.85 -29.77
C ALA A 148 0.07 -3.36 -28.90
N ASP A 149 1.31 -2.99 -29.23
CA ASP A 149 2.52 -3.23 -28.42
C ASP A 149 2.71 -2.17 -27.33
N SER A 150 1.63 -1.48 -26.93
CA SER A 150 1.66 -0.35 -25.98
C SER A 150 2.40 -0.66 -24.69
N VAL A 151 2.32 -1.87 -24.16
CA VAL A 151 3.04 -2.25 -22.93
C VAL A 151 4.56 -2.25 -23.15
N GLN A 152 5.05 -2.77 -24.27
CA GLN A 152 6.48 -2.75 -24.59
C GLN A 152 6.96 -1.33 -24.87
N ALA A 153 6.17 -0.55 -25.62
CA ALA A 153 6.47 0.86 -25.88
C ALA A 153 6.49 1.67 -24.58
N LEU A 154 5.50 1.46 -23.71
CA LEU A 154 5.42 2.10 -22.40
C LEU A 154 6.56 1.68 -21.48
N GLY A 155 6.90 0.39 -21.41
CA GLY A 155 8.05 -0.09 -20.64
C GLY A 155 9.35 0.61 -21.03
N LYS A 156 9.58 0.80 -22.33
CA LYS A 156 10.71 1.62 -22.82
C LYS A 156 10.62 3.07 -22.37
N LEU A 157 9.43 3.69 -22.40
CA LEU A 157 9.23 5.07 -21.95
C LEU A 157 9.47 5.24 -20.45
N LEU A 158 9.00 4.28 -19.64
CA LEU A 158 9.23 4.26 -18.21
C LEU A 158 10.72 4.10 -17.89
N ALA A 159 11.43 3.22 -18.61
CA ALA A 159 12.88 3.06 -18.47
C ALA A 159 13.68 4.30 -18.89
N LEU A 160 13.15 5.12 -19.80
CA LEU A 160 13.75 6.38 -20.25
C LEU A 160 13.37 7.59 -19.37
N SER A 161 12.49 7.40 -18.39
CA SER A 161 12.03 8.49 -17.52
C SER A 161 13.16 9.00 -16.63
N PRO A 162 13.30 10.33 -16.46
CA PRO A 162 14.46 10.92 -15.79
C PRO A 162 14.38 10.86 -14.26
N THR A 163 13.19 10.65 -13.71
CA THR A 163 12.92 10.52 -12.27
C THR A 163 11.84 9.46 -12.04
N SER A 164 11.77 8.91 -10.83
CA SER A 164 10.69 8.00 -10.41
C SER A 164 9.32 8.63 -10.57
N LEU A 165 9.15 9.85 -10.07
CA LEU A 165 7.90 10.60 -10.17
C LEU A 165 7.38 10.74 -11.63
N HIS A 166 8.26 10.90 -12.61
CA HIS A 166 7.84 10.96 -14.01
C HIS A 166 7.40 9.59 -14.53
N ALA A 167 8.11 8.52 -14.15
CA ALA A 167 7.74 7.17 -14.51
C ALA A 167 6.38 6.80 -13.90
N GLU A 168 6.19 7.06 -12.61
CA GLU A 168 4.93 6.85 -11.88
C GLU A 168 3.77 7.61 -12.53
N PHE A 169 4.00 8.88 -12.89
CA PHE A 169 2.98 9.69 -13.55
C PHE A 169 2.55 9.11 -14.91
N LEU A 170 3.51 8.66 -15.72
CA LEU A 170 3.24 8.04 -17.02
C LEU A 170 2.49 6.71 -16.86
N ALA A 171 2.92 5.87 -15.91
CA ALA A 171 2.24 4.63 -15.58
C ALA A 171 0.79 4.89 -15.12
N GLY A 172 0.60 5.83 -14.21
CA GLY A 172 -0.72 6.22 -13.70
C GLY A 172 -1.65 6.74 -14.80
N SER A 173 -1.14 7.58 -15.70
CA SER A 173 -1.91 8.07 -16.85
C SER A 173 -2.32 6.96 -17.81
N TRP A 174 -1.45 5.95 -18.01
CA TRP A 174 -1.77 4.80 -18.84
C TRP A 174 -2.84 3.92 -18.21
N ILE A 175 -2.71 3.60 -16.91
CA ILE A 175 -3.71 2.84 -16.15
C ILE A 175 -5.06 3.57 -16.17
N ASP A 176 -5.08 4.87 -15.94
CA ASP A 176 -6.30 5.70 -16.01
C ASP A 176 -6.99 5.63 -17.37
N SER A 177 -6.20 5.66 -18.44
CA SER A 177 -6.66 5.48 -19.82
C SER A 177 -7.28 4.11 -20.06
N GLU A 178 -6.67 3.04 -19.53
CA GLU A 178 -7.20 1.67 -19.61
C GLU A 178 -8.52 1.53 -18.85
N VAL A 179 -8.58 2.07 -17.63
CA VAL A 179 -9.80 2.13 -16.82
C VAL A 179 -10.90 2.92 -17.54
N GLN A 180 -10.58 4.09 -18.13
CA GLN A 180 -11.54 4.85 -18.95
C GLN A 180 -12.00 4.07 -20.19
N GLY A 181 -11.11 3.26 -20.78
CA GLY A 181 -11.42 2.31 -21.85
C GLY A 181 -12.53 1.34 -21.44
N LEU A 182 -12.40 0.75 -20.25
CA LEU A 182 -13.40 -0.15 -19.66
C LEU A 182 -14.70 0.58 -19.33
N ILE A 183 -14.64 1.77 -18.72
CA ILE A 183 -15.83 2.57 -18.37
C ILE A 183 -16.63 2.91 -19.63
N ASP A 184 -15.95 3.30 -20.71
CA ASP A 184 -16.62 3.63 -21.96
C ASP A 184 -17.26 2.43 -22.68
N SER A 185 -16.80 1.22 -22.36
CA SER A 185 -17.38 -0.03 -22.86
C SER A 185 -18.69 -0.38 -22.18
N LEU A 186 -18.97 0.20 -21.00
CA LEU A 186 -20.23 0.00 -20.29
C LEU A 186 -21.40 0.63 -21.07
N PRO A 187 -22.61 0.00 -21.02
CA PRO A 187 -23.83 0.62 -21.51
C PRO A 187 -24.05 2.00 -20.84
N PRO A 188 -24.58 3.01 -21.56
CA PRO A 188 -24.97 4.28 -20.95
C PRO A 188 -25.94 4.06 -19.77
N GLY A 189 -25.65 4.66 -18.62
CA GLY A 189 -26.42 4.49 -17.40
C GLY A 189 -25.73 5.10 -16.18
N SER A 190 -26.40 5.05 -15.01
CA SER A 190 -25.93 5.72 -13.79
C SER A 190 -24.52 5.30 -13.37
N ILE A 191 -24.18 4.01 -13.46
CA ILE A 191 -22.87 3.48 -13.08
C ILE A 191 -21.76 4.06 -13.98
N ARG A 192 -21.97 4.08 -15.30
CA ARG A 192 -21.01 4.67 -16.23
C ARG A 192 -20.82 6.15 -15.94
N ASP A 193 -21.91 6.88 -15.72
CA ASP A 193 -21.88 8.33 -15.47
C ASP A 193 -21.20 8.65 -14.13
N GLU A 194 -21.45 7.84 -13.10
CA GLU A 194 -20.85 7.93 -11.77
C GLU A 194 -19.34 7.69 -11.82
N LEU A 195 -18.91 6.55 -12.37
CA LEU A 195 -17.49 6.21 -12.49
C LEU A 195 -16.73 7.18 -13.42
N SER A 196 -17.38 7.71 -14.46
CA SER A 196 -16.75 8.71 -15.34
C SER A 196 -16.55 10.07 -14.66
N GLN A 197 -17.25 10.35 -13.56
CA GLN A 197 -17.17 11.60 -12.81
C GLN A 197 -16.26 11.51 -11.58
N SER A 198 -15.87 10.31 -11.15
CA SER A 198 -14.94 10.16 -10.04
C SER A 198 -13.54 10.64 -10.45
N GLU A 199 -12.90 11.42 -9.56
CA GLU A 199 -11.49 11.82 -9.72
C GLU A 199 -10.54 10.80 -9.11
N ASN A 200 -11.05 9.84 -8.32
CA ASN A 200 -10.25 8.83 -7.64
C ASN A 200 -10.11 7.56 -8.50
N VAL A 201 -8.87 7.23 -8.88
CA VAL A 201 -8.58 6.03 -9.68
C VAL A 201 -9.01 4.74 -8.96
N LYS A 202 -8.85 4.65 -7.63
CA LYS A 202 -9.27 3.48 -6.83
C LYS A 202 -10.79 3.25 -6.91
N GLU A 203 -11.58 4.32 -6.85
CA GLU A 203 -13.04 4.25 -7.05
C GLU A 203 -13.38 3.86 -8.50
N ARG A 204 -12.65 4.39 -9.48
CA ARG A 204 -12.87 4.07 -10.90
C ARG A 204 -12.56 2.61 -11.25
N LEU A 205 -11.66 1.95 -10.51
CA LEU A 205 -11.38 0.52 -10.66
C LEU A 205 -12.61 -0.36 -10.37
N ALA A 206 -13.64 0.14 -9.67
CA ALA A 206 -14.92 -0.55 -9.51
C ALA A 206 -15.61 -0.87 -10.85
N VAL A 207 -15.19 -0.26 -11.97
CA VAL A 207 -15.58 -0.69 -13.32
C VAL A 207 -15.35 -2.19 -13.55
N LEU A 208 -14.34 -2.78 -12.90
CA LEU A 208 -13.99 -4.20 -13.03
C LEU A 208 -15.12 -5.13 -12.55
N GLU A 209 -15.97 -4.69 -11.62
CA GLU A 209 -17.16 -5.42 -11.17
C GLU A 209 -18.22 -5.56 -12.28
N HIS A 210 -18.17 -4.70 -13.29
CA HIS A 210 -19.20 -4.56 -14.32
C HIS A 210 -18.78 -5.04 -15.71
N VAL A 211 -17.51 -5.45 -15.88
CA VAL A 211 -16.99 -5.99 -17.15
C VAL A 211 -16.89 -7.52 -17.13
N SER A 212 -16.60 -8.11 -18.28
CA SER A 212 -16.44 -9.57 -18.38
C SER A 212 -15.13 -10.04 -17.75
N SER A 213 -15.07 -11.31 -17.36
CA SER A 213 -13.86 -12.00 -16.94
C SER A 213 -12.68 -11.81 -17.89
N GLU A 214 -12.94 -11.95 -19.20
CA GLU A 214 -11.93 -11.74 -20.24
C GLU A 214 -11.36 -10.32 -20.22
N ALA A 215 -12.21 -9.31 -20.03
CA ALA A 215 -11.76 -7.92 -19.97
C ALA A 215 -10.93 -7.65 -18.70
N ARG A 216 -11.31 -8.23 -17.55
CA ARG A 216 -10.53 -8.14 -16.31
C ARG A 216 -9.16 -8.80 -16.44
N ILE A 217 -9.11 -10.03 -16.95
CA ILE A 217 -7.84 -10.76 -17.15
C ILE A 217 -6.95 -9.96 -18.12
N GLN A 218 -7.47 -9.50 -19.27
CA GLN A 218 -6.68 -8.72 -20.22
C GLN A 218 -6.15 -7.42 -19.62
N PHE A 219 -6.94 -6.73 -18.81
CA PHE A 219 -6.52 -5.53 -18.10
C PHE A 219 -5.37 -5.84 -17.13
N CYS A 220 -5.56 -6.82 -16.23
CA CYS A 220 -4.55 -7.18 -15.23
C CYS A 220 -3.28 -7.78 -15.87
N SER A 221 -3.39 -8.62 -16.91
CA SER A 221 -2.20 -9.15 -17.62
C SER A 221 -1.35 -8.04 -18.24
N ARG A 222 -1.96 -6.95 -18.69
CA ARG A 222 -1.23 -5.80 -19.27
C ARG A 222 -0.55 -4.97 -18.19
N ILE A 223 -1.17 -4.77 -17.04
CA ILE A 223 -0.54 -4.13 -15.87
C ILE A 223 0.62 -5.00 -15.38
N LEU A 224 0.42 -6.31 -15.26
CA LEU A 224 1.41 -7.26 -14.79
C LEU A 224 2.64 -7.34 -15.72
N SER A 225 2.39 -7.31 -17.04
CA SER A 225 3.46 -7.19 -18.04
C SER A 225 4.25 -5.88 -17.93
N LEU A 226 3.63 -4.80 -17.42
CA LEU A 226 4.28 -3.53 -17.17
C LEU A 226 5.07 -3.54 -15.86
N ALA A 227 4.53 -4.16 -14.80
CA ALA A 227 5.21 -4.35 -13.51
C ALA A 227 6.53 -5.11 -13.68
N GLY A 228 6.55 -6.10 -14.58
CA GLY A 228 7.75 -6.86 -14.94
C GLY A 228 8.85 -6.07 -15.66
N VAL A 229 8.62 -4.81 -16.02
CA VAL A 229 9.65 -3.95 -16.59
C VAL A 229 10.37 -3.25 -15.44
N GLU A 230 11.65 -3.63 -15.22
CA GLU A 230 12.53 -2.99 -14.23
C GLU A 230 12.62 -1.48 -14.47
N THR A 231 11.79 -0.72 -13.76
CA THR A 231 11.68 0.74 -13.91
C THR A 231 11.43 1.38 -12.56
N PRO A 232 11.73 2.67 -12.40
CA PRO A 232 11.38 3.40 -11.18
C PRO A 232 9.89 3.40 -10.82
N ALA A 233 9.00 3.01 -11.76
CA ALA A 233 7.56 2.95 -11.55
C ALA A 233 7.05 1.55 -11.18
N SER A 234 7.90 0.51 -11.11
CA SER A 234 7.45 -0.86 -10.87
C SER A 234 6.64 -0.97 -9.58
N ILE A 235 7.12 -0.37 -8.48
CA ILE A 235 6.43 -0.32 -7.18
C ILE A 235 5.03 0.29 -7.33
N PHE A 236 4.94 1.46 -7.97
CA PHE A 236 3.64 2.11 -8.21
C PHE A 236 2.71 1.25 -9.09
N VAL A 237 3.24 0.57 -10.10
CA VAL A 237 2.43 -0.31 -10.97
C VAL A 237 1.93 -1.53 -10.20
N SER A 238 2.77 -2.14 -9.36
CA SER A 238 2.40 -3.23 -8.46
C SER A 238 1.29 -2.80 -7.50
N GLU A 239 1.39 -1.63 -6.87
CA GLU A 239 0.32 -1.10 -6.01
C GLU A 239 -1.02 -0.97 -6.76
N LYS A 240 -1.00 -0.57 -8.05
CA LYS A 240 -2.22 -0.48 -8.86
C LYS A 240 -2.71 -1.85 -9.33
N LEU A 241 -1.82 -2.83 -9.48
CA LEU A 241 -2.17 -4.21 -9.74
C LEU A 241 -2.92 -4.80 -8.54
N ASP A 242 -2.42 -4.62 -7.32
CA ASP A 242 -3.05 -5.12 -6.09
C ASP A 242 -4.50 -4.60 -5.97
N ASN A 243 -4.68 -3.30 -6.21
CA ASN A 243 -6.01 -2.69 -6.26
C ASN A 243 -6.92 -3.28 -7.34
N ALA A 244 -6.40 -3.85 -8.43
CA ALA A 244 -7.19 -4.48 -9.48
C ALA A 244 -7.46 -5.97 -9.19
N LEU A 245 -6.53 -6.67 -8.52
CA LEU A 245 -6.61 -8.10 -8.22
C LEU A 245 -7.79 -8.45 -7.32
N GLN A 246 -8.19 -7.56 -6.41
CA GLN A 246 -9.38 -7.69 -5.56
C GLN A 246 -10.73 -7.81 -6.32
N PHE A 247 -10.75 -7.52 -7.63
CA PHE A 247 -11.94 -7.68 -8.47
C PHE A 247 -11.97 -9.01 -9.23
N LEU A 248 -10.96 -9.85 -9.05
CA LEU A 248 -10.82 -11.12 -9.76
C LEU A 248 -11.38 -12.27 -8.93
N SER A 249 -12.04 -13.20 -9.61
CA SER A 249 -12.37 -14.49 -9.03
C SER A 249 -11.13 -15.39 -8.89
N PRO A 250 -11.17 -16.44 -8.06
CA PRO A 250 -10.06 -17.41 -7.93
C PRO A 250 -9.62 -17.97 -9.29
N ALA A 251 -10.57 -18.34 -10.15
CA ALA A 251 -10.28 -18.87 -11.49
C ALA A 251 -9.61 -17.85 -12.44
N GLU A 252 -9.84 -16.56 -12.24
CA GLU A 252 -9.16 -15.49 -12.98
C GLU A 252 -7.76 -15.25 -12.43
N LYS A 253 -7.59 -15.25 -11.10
CA LYS A 253 -6.27 -15.19 -10.44
C LYS A 253 -5.39 -16.38 -10.87
N THR A 254 -5.92 -17.60 -10.91
CA THR A 254 -5.22 -18.78 -11.46
C THR A 254 -4.69 -18.54 -12.88
N GLN A 255 -5.51 -17.99 -13.77
CA GLN A 255 -5.11 -17.71 -15.15
C GLN A 255 -4.01 -16.66 -15.22
N LEU A 256 -4.08 -15.62 -14.39
CA LEU A 256 -3.02 -14.62 -14.28
C LEU A 256 -1.72 -15.19 -13.72
N THR A 257 -1.79 -16.05 -12.69
CA THR A 257 -0.61 -16.72 -12.14
C THR A 257 0.06 -17.60 -13.18
N VAL A 258 -0.71 -18.36 -13.97
CA VAL A 258 -0.19 -19.17 -15.09
C VAL A 258 0.47 -18.27 -16.13
N PHE A 259 -0.18 -17.15 -16.50
CA PHE A 259 0.40 -16.17 -17.42
C PHE A 259 1.72 -15.58 -16.89
N ALA A 260 1.79 -15.24 -15.60
CA ALA A 260 2.98 -14.71 -14.95
C ALA A 260 4.12 -15.75 -14.95
N LEU A 261 3.82 -17.01 -14.64
CA LEU A 261 4.76 -18.13 -14.70
C LEU A 261 5.32 -18.33 -16.13
N GLU A 262 4.45 -18.33 -17.15
CA GLU A 262 4.86 -18.48 -18.55
C GLU A 262 5.69 -17.29 -19.05
N SER A 263 5.47 -16.11 -18.47
CA SER A 263 6.16 -14.86 -18.81
C SER A 263 7.42 -14.62 -17.99
N ASN A 264 7.78 -15.51 -17.05
CA ASN A 264 8.88 -15.36 -16.09
C ASN A 264 8.78 -14.12 -15.20
N LEU A 265 7.57 -13.81 -14.74
CA LEU A 265 7.26 -12.67 -13.86
C LEU A 265 7.12 -13.19 -12.42
N SER A 266 8.22 -13.66 -11.84
CA SER A 266 8.23 -14.33 -10.52
C SER A 266 7.69 -13.45 -9.40
N ASP A 267 8.02 -12.17 -9.40
CA ASP A 267 7.66 -11.25 -8.31
C ASP A 267 6.15 -10.97 -8.34
N SER A 268 5.58 -10.85 -9.53
CA SER A 268 4.13 -10.71 -9.70
C SER A 268 3.34 -11.99 -9.34
N VAL A 269 3.99 -13.17 -9.29
CA VAL A 269 3.31 -14.37 -8.77
C VAL A 269 3.02 -14.21 -7.28
N ASP A 270 3.96 -13.65 -6.51
CA ASP A 270 3.75 -13.36 -5.09
C ASP A 270 2.58 -12.39 -4.89
N GLU A 271 2.57 -11.28 -5.62
CA GLU A 271 1.51 -10.26 -5.60
C GLU A 271 0.12 -10.88 -5.86
N ILE A 272 -0.02 -11.72 -6.90
CA ILE A 272 -1.31 -12.38 -7.20
C ILE A 272 -1.76 -13.29 -6.06
N LEU A 273 -0.83 -14.05 -5.46
CA LEU A 273 -1.16 -14.99 -4.40
C LEU A 273 -1.54 -14.26 -3.11
N ARG A 274 -0.84 -13.17 -2.75
CA ARG A 274 -1.17 -12.33 -1.59
C ARG A 274 -2.51 -11.63 -1.72
N ALA A 275 -2.94 -11.33 -2.94
CA ALA A 275 -4.25 -10.72 -3.20
C ALA A 275 -5.44 -11.71 -3.06
N CYS A 276 -5.24 -12.93 -2.57
CA CYS A 276 -6.33 -13.83 -2.21
C CYS A 276 -6.99 -13.37 -0.90
N ASP A 277 -8.32 -13.42 -0.80
CA ASP A 277 -9.04 -12.89 0.36
C ASP A 277 -9.13 -13.93 1.51
N THR A 278 -8.98 -15.21 1.17
CA THR A 278 -9.14 -16.35 2.09
C THR A 278 -8.15 -17.46 1.77
N LEU A 279 -7.92 -18.36 2.73
CA LEU A 279 -7.10 -19.55 2.52
C LEU A 279 -7.69 -20.52 1.49
N GLU A 280 -9.02 -20.58 1.42
CA GLU A 280 -9.74 -21.38 0.43
C GLU A 280 -9.43 -20.88 -0.98
N GLU A 281 -9.57 -19.57 -1.21
CA GLU A 281 -9.21 -18.95 -2.49
C GLU A 281 -7.72 -19.18 -2.82
N LEU A 282 -6.80 -18.92 -1.88
CA LEU A 282 -5.38 -19.18 -2.10
C LEU A 282 -5.14 -20.63 -2.53
N SER A 283 -5.83 -21.58 -1.90
CA SER A 283 -5.69 -23.00 -2.20
C SER A 283 -6.24 -23.40 -3.55
N GLU A 284 -7.34 -22.79 -3.98
CA GLU A 284 -7.84 -22.93 -5.36
C GLU A 284 -6.82 -22.39 -6.37
N VAL A 285 -6.26 -21.20 -6.11
CA VAL A 285 -5.28 -20.56 -7.01
C VAL A 285 -4.00 -21.38 -7.09
N VAL A 286 -3.39 -21.75 -5.96
CA VAL A 286 -2.16 -22.55 -5.89
C VAL A 286 -2.34 -23.92 -6.57
N SER A 287 -3.46 -24.60 -6.32
CA SER A 287 -3.77 -25.89 -6.95
C SER A 287 -3.96 -25.74 -8.46
N GLY A 288 -4.71 -24.72 -8.89
CA GLY A 288 -5.01 -24.45 -10.29
C GLY A 288 -3.79 -24.02 -11.11
N SER A 289 -2.84 -23.30 -10.50
CA SER A 289 -1.62 -22.83 -11.15
C SER A 289 -0.51 -23.88 -11.21
N GLY A 290 -0.59 -24.93 -10.37
CA GLY A 290 0.34 -26.04 -10.33
C GLY A 290 1.46 -25.85 -9.31
N ILE A 291 1.36 -26.57 -8.19
CA ILE A 291 2.31 -26.52 -7.05
C ILE A 291 3.75 -26.70 -7.51
N GLU A 292 4.03 -27.69 -8.38
CA GLU A 292 5.39 -27.93 -8.88
C GLU A 292 5.96 -26.74 -9.65
N SER A 293 5.12 -26.02 -10.41
CA SER A 293 5.53 -24.84 -11.17
C SER A 293 5.83 -23.67 -10.23
N LEU A 294 4.99 -23.45 -9.21
CA LEU A 294 5.21 -22.41 -8.20
C LEU A 294 6.50 -22.64 -7.40
N LEU A 295 6.69 -23.85 -6.86
CA LEU A 295 7.90 -24.21 -6.10
C LEU A 295 9.18 -24.16 -6.96
N SER A 296 9.06 -24.32 -8.28
CA SER A 296 10.20 -24.23 -9.20
C SER A 296 10.79 -22.82 -9.35
N LEU A 297 10.04 -21.78 -8.95
CA LEU A 297 10.52 -20.40 -8.96
C LEU A 297 11.66 -20.16 -7.97
N GLN A 298 11.79 -20.99 -6.94
CA GLN A 298 12.75 -20.80 -5.83
C GLN A 298 12.63 -19.44 -5.13
N ASN A 299 11.44 -18.81 -5.20
CA ASN A 299 11.10 -17.59 -4.48
C ASN A 299 10.59 -17.98 -3.07
N SER A 300 11.18 -17.39 -2.01
CA SER A 300 10.84 -17.72 -0.62
C SER A 300 9.42 -17.32 -0.25
N GLN A 301 8.95 -16.15 -0.68
CA GLN A 301 7.59 -15.68 -0.40
C GLN A 301 6.55 -16.56 -1.09
N VAL A 302 6.76 -16.92 -2.35
CA VAL A 302 5.87 -17.86 -3.06
C VAL A 302 5.86 -19.23 -2.37
N ASN A 303 7.01 -19.73 -1.94
CA ASN A 303 7.06 -21.00 -1.20
C ASN A 303 6.30 -20.93 0.13
N GLU A 304 6.34 -19.77 0.80
CA GLU A 304 5.59 -19.51 2.04
C GLU A 304 4.08 -19.58 1.79
N LEU A 305 3.58 -18.90 0.75
CA LEU A 305 2.16 -18.91 0.38
C LEU A 305 1.70 -20.30 -0.09
N VAL A 306 2.55 -21.04 -0.81
CA VAL A 306 2.27 -22.44 -1.17
C VAL A 306 2.20 -23.32 0.09
N ALA A 307 3.10 -23.11 1.06
CA ALA A 307 3.07 -23.85 2.32
C ALA A 307 1.82 -23.52 3.13
N GLN A 308 1.43 -22.25 3.22
CA GLN A 308 0.23 -21.81 3.89
C GLN A 308 -1.02 -22.41 3.26
N SER A 309 -1.12 -22.39 1.93
CA SER A 309 -2.19 -23.05 1.18
C SER A 309 -2.31 -24.54 1.51
N ILE A 310 -1.22 -25.31 1.39
CA ILE A 310 -1.26 -26.77 1.50
C ILE A 310 -1.40 -27.21 2.95
N LEU A 311 -0.53 -26.69 3.83
CA LEU A 311 -0.49 -27.08 5.23
C LEU A 311 -1.66 -26.46 5.99
N GLY A 312 -1.89 -25.16 5.83
CA GLY A 312 -2.97 -24.45 6.51
C GLY A 312 -4.35 -25.03 6.17
N SER A 313 -4.66 -25.26 4.88
CA SER A 313 -5.95 -25.85 4.51
C SER A 313 -6.13 -27.25 5.11
N SER A 314 -5.10 -28.09 5.03
CA SER A 314 -5.15 -29.45 5.59
C SER A 314 -5.30 -29.45 7.11
N ILE A 315 -4.63 -28.52 7.80
CA ILE A 315 -4.68 -28.40 9.26
C ILE A 315 -6.04 -27.86 9.71
N ARG A 316 -6.65 -26.92 8.97
CA ARG A 316 -7.98 -26.39 9.30
C ARG A 316 -9.12 -27.39 9.12
N GLU A 317 -8.92 -28.48 8.37
CA GLU A 317 -9.86 -29.59 8.33
C GLU A 317 -9.88 -30.40 9.65
N ILE A 318 -8.90 -30.20 10.53
CA ILE A 318 -8.86 -30.83 11.85
C ILE A 318 -9.82 -30.10 12.79
N GLU A 319 -10.81 -30.82 13.30
CA GLU A 319 -11.77 -30.28 14.26
C GLU A 319 -11.17 -30.23 15.68
N PHE A 320 -10.65 -29.07 16.08
CA PHE A 320 -10.23 -28.79 17.46
C PHE A 320 -11.44 -28.47 18.36
N ARG A 321 -12.32 -29.44 18.58
CA ARG A 321 -13.52 -29.23 19.40
C ARG A 321 -13.19 -29.17 20.89
N VAL A 322 -13.32 -27.98 21.49
CA VAL A 322 -13.17 -27.80 22.94
C VAL A 322 -14.15 -28.70 23.71
N PRO A 323 -13.68 -29.56 24.63
CA PRO A 323 -14.54 -30.46 25.38
C PRO A 323 -15.46 -29.67 26.33
N THR A 324 -16.70 -30.12 26.46
CA THR A 324 -17.65 -29.59 27.45
C THR A 324 -17.25 -30.01 28.86
N ARG A 325 -17.59 -29.20 29.88
CA ARG A 325 -17.28 -29.54 31.29
C ARG A 325 -17.88 -30.87 31.72
N GLU A 326 -19.01 -31.27 31.14
CA GLU A 326 -19.63 -32.57 31.37
C GLU A 326 -18.78 -33.74 30.84
N GLU A 327 -18.18 -33.61 29.66
CA GLU A 327 -17.32 -34.64 29.05
C GLU A 327 -16.03 -34.86 29.86
N ILE A 328 -15.50 -33.80 30.46
CA ILE A 328 -14.32 -33.83 31.34
C ILE A 328 -14.68 -33.80 32.83
N SER A 329 -15.90 -34.21 33.20
CA SER A 329 -16.38 -34.25 34.60
C SER A 329 -15.74 -35.33 35.48
N THR A 330 -14.78 -36.09 34.95
CA THR A 330 -14.07 -37.16 35.64
C THR A 330 -12.61 -37.19 35.23
N GLU A 331 -11.73 -37.75 36.05
CA GLU A 331 -10.30 -37.97 35.71
C GLU A 331 -10.13 -38.76 34.40
N GLY A 332 -11.00 -39.76 34.17
CA GLY A 332 -11.02 -40.52 32.92
C GLY A 332 -11.42 -39.67 31.72
N GLY A 333 -12.39 -38.76 31.88
CA GLY A 333 -12.78 -37.78 30.86
C GLY A 333 -11.64 -36.83 30.50
N ILE A 334 -10.95 -36.28 31.52
CA ILE A 334 -9.76 -35.44 31.36
C ILE A 334 -8.65 -36.18 30.62
N THR A 335 -8.32 -37.40 31.06
CA THR A 335 -7.27 -38.22 30.42
C THR A 335 -7.59 -38.51 28.97
N ASN A 336 -8.84 -38.88 28.66
CA ASN A 336 -9.26 -39.12 27.28
C ASN A 336 -9.18 -37.85 26.42
N SER A 337 -9.53 -36.70 27.00
CA SER A 337 -9.44 -35.41 26.30
C SER A 337 -8.00 -34.99 26.03
N LEU A 338 -7.09 -35.17 26.99
CA LEU A 338 -5.65 -34.92 26.81
C LEU A 338 -5.04 -35.84 25.74
N ASN A 339 -5.37 -37.14 25.77
CA ASN A 339 -4.93 -38.07 24.73
C ASN A 339 -5.46 -37.67 23.35
N SER A 340 -6.72 -37.23 23.27
CA SER A 340 -7.28 -36.75 22.02
C SER A 340 -6.59 -35.47 21.53
N LEU A 341 -6.18 -34.55 22.41
CA LEU A 341 -5.42 -33.36 22.02
C LEU A 341 -4.05 -33.74 21.45
N LEU A 342 -3.35 -34.67 22.13
CA LEU A 342 -2.09 -35.24 21.66
C LEU A 342 -2.23 -35.89 20.28
N ASP A 343 -3.30 -36.67 20.08
CA ASP A 343 -3.58 -37.32 18.79
C ASP A 343 -3.80 -36.27 17.68
N GLN A 344 -4.51 -35.17 17.95
CA GLN A 344 -4.67 -34.09 16.96
C GLN A 344 -3.36 -33.37 16.65
N MET A 345 -2.53 -33.07 17.65
CA MET A 345 -1.20 -32.48 17.43
C MET A 345 -0.28 -33.41 16.62
N GLU A 346 -0.38 -34.72 16.82
CA GLU A 346 0.35 -35.71 16.02
C GLU A 346 -0.14 -35.76 14.57
N ILE A 347 -1.45 -35.56 14.33
CA ILE A 347 -2.01 -35.41 12.98
C ILE A 347 -1.42 -34.18 12.30
N VAL A 348 -1.40 -33.02 12.98
CA VAL A 348 -0.74 -31.79 12.46
C VAL A 348 0.71 -32.06 12.10
N ARG A 349 1.49 -32.67 13.01
CA ARG A 349 2.90 -33.04 12.74
C ARG A 349 3.03 -33.95 11.52
N THR A 350 2.11 -34.89 11.36
CA THR A 350 2.08 -35.83 10.24
C THR A 350 1.80 -35.11 8.91
N ILE A 351 0.86 -34.15 8.90
CA ILE A 351 0.59 -33.29 7.74
C ILE A 351 1.86 -32.56 7.33
N VAL A 352 2.50 -31.82 8.24
CA VAL A 352 3.75 -31.09 7.95
C VAL A 352 4.85 -32.04 7.44
N SER A 353 5.02 -33.18 8.10
CA SER A 353 6.06 -34.17 7.72
C SER A 353 5.78 -34.87 6.39
N SER A 354 4.54 -34.83 5.89
CA SER A 354 4.17 -35.41 4.60
C SER A 354 4.55 -34.54 3.40
N HIS A 355 4.95 -33.28 3.66
CA HIS A 355 5.39 -32.29 2.67
C HIS A 355 6.84 -31.82 2.93
N PRO A 356 7.84 -32.71 2.77
CA PRO A 356 9.24 -32.36 3.06
C PRO A 356 9.79 -31.21 2.20
N GLU A 357 9.23 -30.99 1.02
CA GLU A 357 9.56 -29.85 0.14
C GLU A 357 9.20 -28.48 0.74
N LEU A 358 8.25 -28.45 1.69
CA LEU A 358 7.83 -27.25 2.40
C LEU A 358 8.49 -27.11 3.78
N GLY A 359 9.25 -28.10 4.24
CA GLY A 359 9.76 -28.17 5.61
C GLY A 359 10.72 -27.03 6.02
N THR A 360 11.21 -26.24 5.06
CA THR A 360 12.08 -25.08 5.30
C THR A 360 11.33 -23.75 5.37
N THR A 361 10.03 -23.72 5.09
CA THR A 361 9.18 -22.52 5.17
C THR A 361 8.92 -22.12 6.63
N ALA A 362 8.60 -20.84 6.86
CA ALA A 362 8.29 -20.32 8.19
C ALA A 362 7.01 -20.99 8.74
N THR A 363 5.94 -21.04 7.95
CA THR A 363 4.67 -21.72 8.27
C THR A 363 4.90 -23.14 8.78
N ALA A 364 5.70 -23.95 8.08
CA ALA A 364 5.96 -25.33 8.48
C ALA A 364 6.71 -25.40 9.82
N GLN A 365 7.68 -24.51 10.04
CA GLN A 365 8.45 -24.45 11.28
C GLN A 365 7.62 -23.94 12.45
N GLU A 366 6.75 -22.95 12.22
CA GLU A 366 5.84 -22.37 13.19
C GLU A 366 4.82 -23.40 13.68
N TYR A 367 4.15 -24.15 12.79
CA TYR A 367 3.26 -25.23 13.22
C TYR A 367 3.95 -26.26 14.10
N LEU A 368 5.20 -26.64 13.77
CA LEU A 368 5.98 -27.56 14.59
C LEU A 368 6.40 -26.93 15.92
N ALA A 369 6.75 -25.65 15.92
CA ALA A 369 7.11 -24.90 17.13
C ALA A 369 5.91 -24.76 18.07
N THR A 370 4.72 -24.43 17.56
CA THR A 370 3.47 -24.34 18.32
C THR A 370 3.12 -25.67 18.99
N ILE A 371 3.25 -26.81 18.29
CA ILE A 371 3.05 -28.14 18.91
C ILE A 371 4.01 -28.33 20.09
N VAL A 372 5.30 -28.06 19.89
CA VAL A 372 6.32 -28.26 20.94
C VAL A 372 6.06 -27.33 22.12
N SER A 373 5.78 -26.05 21.85
CA SER A 373 5.49 -25.03 22.86
C SER A 373 4.27 -25.44 23.70
N ASN A 374 3.13 -25.70 23.06
CA ASN A 374 1.90 -26.09 23.75
C ASN A 374 2.04 -27.35 24.59
N LEU A 375 2.69 -28.39 24.07
CA LEU A 375 2.91 -29.62 24.83
C LEU A 375 3.85 -29.40 26.01
N SER A 376 4.86 -28.54 25.85
CA SER A 376 5.76 -28.18 26.95
C SER A 376 4.99 -27.42 28.04
N GLU A 377 4.27 -26.36 27.67
CA GLU A 377 3.53 -25.54 28.63
C GLU A 377 2.42 -26.36 29.33
N LEU A 378 1.66 -27.18 28.58
CA LEU A 378 0.62 -28.06 29.13
C LEU A 378 1.19 -29.05 30.15
N ASN A 379 2.33 -29.69 29.84
CA ASN A 379 2.97 -30.62 30.78
C ASN A 379 3.48 -29.90 32.04
N ASP A 380 4.05 -28.71 31.88
CA ASP A 380 4.51 -27.89 32.99
C ASP A 380 3.33 -27.50 33.89
N GLU A 381 2.21 -27.06 33.34
CA GLU A 381 1.02 -26.72 34.11
C GLU A 381 0.39 -27.93 34.80
N LEU A 382 0.24 -29.06 34.10
CA LEU A 382 -0.28 -30.31 34.68
C LEU A 382 0.61 -30.81 35.83
N SER A 383 1.93 -30.61 35.75
CA SER A 383 2.86 -31.00 36.82
C SER A 383 2.75 -30.15 38.09
N GLN A 384 2.24 -28.92 37.94
CA GLN A 384 2.06 -27.94 39.02
C GLN A 384 0.64 -27.88 39.56
N ALA A 385 -0.33 -28.44 38.84
CA ALA A 385 -1.72 -28.47 39.26
C ALA A 385 -1.89 -29.16 40.62
N SER A 386 -2.80 -28.65 41.44
CA SER A 386 -3.13 -29.21 42.76
C SER A 386 -3.72 -30.62 42.69
N GLY A 387 -4.17 -31.03 41.49
CA GLY A 387 -4.95 -32.24 41.24
C GLY A 387 -6.45 -32.04 41.48
N GLU A 388 -6.90 -30.83 41.84
CA GLU A 388 -8.33 -30.53 41.89
C GLU A 388 -8.97 -30.67 40.49
N LEU A 389 -10.08 -31.40 40.43
CA LEU A 389 -10.71 -31.74 39.16
C LEU A 389 -11.11 -30.49 38.36
N SER A 390 -11.61 -29.44 39.02
CA SER A 390 -11.97 -28.18 38.36
C SER A 390 -10.78 -27.46 37.76
N GLU A 391 -9.63 -27.47 38.43
CA GLU A 391 -8.40 -26.87 37.90
C GLU A 391 -7.93 -27.63 36.66
N LEU A 392 -7.93 -28.96 36.71
CA LEU A 392 -7.57 -29.80 35.56
C LEU A 392 -8.54 -29.62 34.39
N GLN A 393 -9.84 -29.43 34.67
CA GLN A 393 -10.83 -29.12 33.65
C GLN A 393 -10.51 -27.80 32.94
N ASP A 394 -10.18 -26.77 33.70
CA ASP A 394 -9.86 -25.45 33.15
C ASP A 394 -8.57 -25.48 32.32
N ILE A 395 -7.53 -26.19 32.78
CA ILE A 395 -6.29 -26.42 32.00
C ILE A 395 -6.62 -27.11 30.67
N VAL A 396 -7.40 -28.19 30.69
CA VAL A 396 -7.76 -28.93 29.48
C VAL A 396 -8.54 -28.05 28.51
N GLN A 397 -9.60 -27.38 28.96
CA GLN A 397 -10.40 -26.51 28.09
C GLN A 397 -9.57 -25.39 27.48
N ARG A 398 -8.67 -24.79 28.27
CA ARG A 398 -7.75 -23.75 27.81
C ARG A 398 -6.85 -24.22 26.68
N TYR A 399 -6.12 -25.31 26.86
CA TYR A 399 -5.18 -25.76 25.82
C TYR A 399 -5.87 -26.27 24.56
N TRP A 400 -7.09 -26.82 24.68
CA TRP A 400 -7.92 -27.09 23.50
C TRP A 400 -8.26 -25.80 22.77
N LYS A 401 -8.65 -24.74 23.49
CA LYS A 401 -9.00 -23.46 22.88
C LYS A 401 -7.80 -22.75 22.29
N MET A 402 -6.64 -22.78 22.94
CA MET A 402 -5.39 -22.23 22.39
C MET A 402 -5.04 -22.94 21.08
N ALA A 403 -4.97 -24.28 21.09
CA ALA A 403 -4.68 -25.06 19.89
C ALA A 403 -5.69 -24.80 18.75
N GLU A 404 -6.98 -24.68 19.08
CA GLU A 404 -8.01 -24.30 18.09
C GLU A 404 -7.66 -22.97 17.42
N LEU A 405 -7.36 -21.92 18.20
CA LEU A 405 -7.07 -20.60 17.67
C LEU A 405 -5.75 -20.57 16.89
N GLU A 406 -4.71 -21.20 17.42
CA GLU A 406 -3.38 -21.18 16.81
C GLU A 406 -3.36 -21.89 15.46
N PHE A 407 -3.96 -23.08 15.37
CA PHE A 407 -4.00 -23.82 14.11
C PHE A 407 -5.05 -23.29 13.12
N ARG A 408 -6.10 -22.62 13.61
CA ARG A 408 -7.11 -22.01 12.74
C ARG A 408 -6.63 -20.69 12.15
N TYR A 409 -6.02 -19.83 12.95
CA TYR A 409 -5.65 -18.47 12.52
C TYR A 409 -4.16 -18.30 12.23
N GLY A 410 -3.31 -19.31 12.52
CA GLY A 410 -1.87 -19.22 12.31
C GLY A 410 -1.17 -18.28 13.30
N ILE A 411 -1.73 -18.10 14.51
CA ILE A 411 -1.22 -17.17 15.52
C ILE A 411 -0.85 -17.92 16.80
N ASP A 412 0.39 -17.82 17.25
CA ASP A 412 0.88 -18.43 18.48
C ASP A 412 0.35 -17.70 19.73
N ILE A 413 -0.22 -18.41 20.70
CA ILE A 413 -0.74 -17.81 21.94
C ILE A 413 0.11 -18.33 23.09
N SER A 414 0.92 -17.47 23.70
CA SER A 414 1.84 -17.91 24.77
C SER A 414 1.51 -17.32 26.13
N ASN A 415 1.89 -18.05 27.17
CA ASN A 415 1.92 -17.57 28.56
C ASN A 415 3.35 -17.25 29.03
N THR A 416 4.33 -17.34 28.13
CA THR A 416 5.75 -17.22 28.44
C THR A 416 6.29 -15.90 27.92
N ASP A 417 6.80 -15.08 28.85
CA ASP A 417 7.53 -13.86 28.51
C ASP A 417 8.86 -14.24 27.84
N SER A 418 8.87 -14.24 26.51
CA SER A 418 10.05 -14.55 25.70
C SER A 418 11.14 -13.48 25.87
N PHE A 419 10.75 -12.25 26.21
CA PHE A 419 11.66 -11.12 26.41
C PHE A 419 12.37 -11.16 27.77
N ALA A 420 11.72 -11.61 28.84
CA ALA A 420 12.36 -11.83 30.15
C ALA A 420 13.55 -12.81 30.09
N GLN A 421 13.59 -13.70 29.09
CA GLN A 421 14.75 -14.57 28.84
C GLN A 421 15.87 -13.89 28.04
N SER A 422 15.55 -12.85 27.27
CA SER A 422 16.49 -12.10 26.43
C SER A 422 17.19 -10.94 27.17
N ASP A 423 16.56 -10.37 28.20
CA ASP A 423 17.14 -9.25 28.98
C ASP A 423 18.35 -9.65 29.84
N GLN A 424 18.59 -10.95 30.05
CA GLN A 424 19.90 -11.41 30.55
C GLN A 424 21.05 -11.22 29.55
N VAL A 425 20.75 -10.84 28.30
CA VAL A 425 21.73 -10.49 27.26
C VAL A 425 21.84 -8.97 27.06
N ALA A 426 20.82 -8.19 27.44
CA ALA A 426 20.78 -6.72 27.29
C ALA A 426 21.57 -5.97 28.39
N ASP A 427 21.89 -6.62 29.51
CA ASP A 427 22.75 -6.07 30.59
C ASP A 427 24.22 -5.81 30.16
N LEU A 428 24.55 -6.04 28.88
CA LEU A 428 25.86 -5.76 28.27
C LEU A 428 25.88 -4.57 27.30
N CYS A 429 24.78 -3.82 27.14
CA CYS A 429 24.73 -2.64 26.28
C CYS A 429 24.38 -1.36 27.06
N HIS A 430 25.36 -0.89 27.85
CA HIS A 430 25.70 0.52 28.05
C HIS A 430 24.60 1.58 27.83
N LEU A 431 23.85 1.92 28.88
CA LEU A 431 23.43 3.30 29.11
C LEU A 431 24.44 3.96 30.06
N GLY A 432 25.34 4.73 29.46
CA GLY A 432 26.21 5.64 30.17
C GLY A 432 25.42 6.80 30.78
N ASP A 433 25.75 7.08 32.03
CA ASP A 433 25.95 8.43 32.56
C ASP A 433 24.77 9.41 32.45
N PHE A 434 23.64 9.07 33.08
CA PHE A 434 22.76 10.08 33.66
C PHE A 434 22.86 10.03 35.18
N GLY A 435 23.72 10.91 35.71
CA GLY A 435 23.80 11.21 37.14
C GLY A 435 22.50 11.84 37.64
N LEU A 436 21.55 10.99 38.02
CA LEU A 436 20.49 11.34 38.95
C LEU A 436 20.72 10.54 40.22
N ASP A 437 20.96 11.29 41.29
CA ASP A 437 21.09 10.84 42.67
C ASP A 437 19.72 10.26 43.12
N ALA A 438 19.40 9.06 42.64
CA ALA A 438 18.26 8.28 43.09
C ALA A 438 18.65 7.65 44.44
N GLY A 439 18.18 8.29 45.51
CA GLY A 439 18.38 7.81 46.87
C GLY A 439 17.99 6.34 47.01
N SER A 440 18.94 5.53 47.49
CA SER A 440 18.74 4.23 48.14
C SER A 440 17.56 3.43 47.60
N ALA A 441 17.80 2.72 46.49
CA ALA A 441 16.97 1.57 46.13
C ALA A 441 16.81 0.68 47.37
N PRO A 442 15.57 0.30 47.73
CA PRO A 442 15.35 -0.61 48.84
C PRO A 442 16.05 -1.94 48.52
N GLU A 443 16.72 -2.52 49.52
CA GLU A 443 17.24 -3.88 49.45
C GLU A 443 16.07 -4.80 49.04
N GLU A 444 16.11 -5.31 47.81
CA GLU A 444 15.21 -6.35 47.33
C GLU A 444 15.41 -7.59 48.20
N THR A 445 14.48 -7.76 49.12
CA THR A 445 14.24 -9.04 49.77
C THR A 445 13.86 -10.04 48.69
N THR A 446 14.79 -10.93 48.39
CA THR A 446 14.61 -12.17 47.61
C THR A 446 13.74 -13.15 48.39
N GLU A 447 12.53 -12.73 48.77
CA GLU A 447 11.44 -13.67 48.92
C GLU A 447 11.00 -13.99 47.50
N SER A 448 11.30 -15.22 47.05
CA SER A 448 10.66 -15.80 45.88
C SER A 448 9.16 -15.86 46.17
N SER A 449 8.46 -14.73 45.99
CA SER A 449 7.02 -14.74 45.91
C SER A 449 6.71 -15.69 44.77
N GLU A 450 5.91 -16.71 45.07
CA GLU A 450 5.10 -17.39 44.05
C GLU A 450 4.31 -16.29 43.34
N THR A 451 4.92 -15.62 42.35
CA THR A 451 4.19 -14.82 41.39
C THR A 451 3.27 -15.82 40.73
N ALA A 452 1.97 -15.66 40.99
CA ALA A 452 0.95 -16.47 40.34
C ALA A 452 1.27 -16.41 38.85
N ARG A 453 1.63 -17.56 38.26
CA ARG A 453 1.94 -17.61 36.83
C ARG A 453 0.76 -17.01 36.09
N LEU A 454 1.03 -16.02 35.26
CA LEU A 454 0.03 -15.50 34.35
C LEU A 454 -0.45 -16.62 33.43
N ARG A 455 -1.75 -16.65 33.23
CA ARG A 455 -2.40 -17.64 32.38
C ARG A 455 -3.54 -16.97 31.63
N TRP A 456 -3.68 -17.28 30.35
CA TRP A 456 -4.91 -16.98 29.65
C TRP A 456 -6.09 -17.67 30.36
N GLU A 457 -7.20 -16.98 30.49
CA GLU A 457 -8.47 -17.57 30.93
C GLU A 457 -9.33 -17.86 29.70
N MET A 458 -10.27 -18.79 29.81
CA MET A 458 -11.18 -19.13 28.70
C MET A 458 -11.87 -17.90 28.11
N ARG A 459 -12.36 -16.99 28.96
CA ARG A 459 -12.99 -15.75 28.51
C ARG A 459 -12.04 -14.83 27.74
N HIS A 460 -10.74 -14.84 28.04
CA HIS A 460 -9.75 -14.04 27.31
C HIS A 460 -9.54 -14.64 25.91
N LEU A 461 -9.41 -15.97 25.82
CA LEU A 461 -9.30 -16.66 24.53
C LEU A 461 -10.54 -16.46 23.65
N GLU A 462 -11.74 -16.44 24.23
CA GLU A 462 -12.98 -16.08 23.53
C GLU A 462 -12.96 -14.62 23.00
N GLN A 463 -12.31 -13.69 23.71
CA GLN A 463 -12.13 -12.33 23.19
C GLN A 463 -11.07 -12.27 22.08
N ILE A 464 -9.98 -13.02 22.20
CA ILE A 464 -8.96 -13.14 21.14
C ILE A 464 -9.62 -13.69 19.87
N GLU A 465 -10.38 -14.78 20.00
CA GLU A 465 -11.18 -15.34 18.89
C GLU A 465 -12.08 -14.29 18.25
N ARG A 466 -12.82 -13.52 19.05
CA ARG A 466 -13.70 -12.46 18.54
C ARG A 466 -12.94 -11.39 17.75
N VAL A 467 -11.68 -11.10 18.08
CA VAL A 467 -10.84 -10.18 17.30
C VAL A 467 -10.41 -10.84 15.99
N LEU A 468 -9.89 -12.07 16.06
CA LEU A 468 -9.43 -12.83 14.90
C LEU A 468 -10.56 -13.08 13.89
N GLU A 469 -11.79 -13.34 14.34
CA GLU A 469 -12.97 -13.46 13.47
C GLU A 469 -13.37 -12.15 12.79
N ARG A 470 -12.91 -11.00 13.30
CA ARG A 470 -13.25 -9.69 12.75
C ARG A 470 -12.22 -9.16 11.76
N ILE A 471 -10.96 -9.54 11.90
CA ILE A 471 -9.92 -9.18 10.94
C ILE A 471 -10.15 -10.00 9.65
N PRO A 472 -10.06 -9.40 8.45
CA PRO A 472 -10.13 -10.17 7.22
C PRO A 472 -9.09 -11.28 7.21
N GLU A 473 -9.47 -12.45 6.70
CA GLU A 473 -8.65 -13.65 6.83
C GLU A 473 -7.30 -13.51 6.13
N ALA A 474 -7.27 -12.87 4.96
CA ALA A 474 -6.06 -12.52 4.23
C ALA A 474 -5.06 -11.75 5.10
N GLU A 475 -5.52 -10.77 5.88
CA GLU A 475 -4.64 -9.96 6.71
C GLU A 475 -4.00 -10.78 7.84
N LEU A 476 -4.74 -11.74 8.42
CA LEU A 476 -4.18 -12.63 9.44
C LEU A 476 -3.16 -13.62 8.86
N LEU A 477 -3.41 -14.10 7.65
CA LEU A 477 -2.60 -15.12 7.01
C LEU A 477 -1.34 -14.53 6.37
N PHE A 478 -1.50 -13.44 5.62
CA PHE A 478 -0.45 -12.92 4.73
C PHE A 478 0.33 -11.76 5.32
N THR A 479 -0.02 -11.30 6.53
CA THR A 479 0.80 -10.36 7.30
C THR A 479 1.78 -11.14 8.17
N PRO A 480 3.07 -11.25 7.79
CA PRO A 480 4.06 -12.04 8.55
C PRO A 480 4.23 -11.55 10.00
N MET A 481 3.82 -10.31 10.24
CA MET A 481 3.91 -9.59 11.48
C MET A 481 2.79 -9.83 12.50
N LEU A 482 1.84 -10.74 12.23
CA LEU A 482 0.71 -11.05 13.13
C LEU A 482 0.73 -12.50 13.64
N HIS A 483 1.88 -12.98 14.09
CA HIS A 483 2.05 -14.41 14.38
C HIS A 483 2.12 -14.77 15.87
N ARG A 484 2.16 -13.81 16.82
CA ARG A 484 2.18 -14.16 18.26
C ARG A 484 1.49 -13.15 19.18
N VAL A 485 0.73 -13.67 20.14
CA VAL A 485 0.15 -12.93 21.28
C VAL A 485 0.65 -13.51 22.59
N GLU A 486 1.33 -12.69 23.40
CA GLU A 486 1.90 -13.09 24.70
C GLU A 486 1.19 -12.38 25.86
N LEU A 487 0.89 -13.09 26.94
CA LEU A 487 0.45 -12.48 28.19
C LEU A 487 1.66 -12.16 29.09
N VAL A 488 1.78 -10.92 29.53
CA VAL A 488 2.88 -10.44 30.39
C VAL A 488 2.37 -9.72 31.64
N ASP A 489 3.17 -9.70 32.71
CA ASP A 489 2.76 -9.14 34.01
C ASP A 489 2.60 -7.62 33.88
N SER A 490 3.57 -7.00 33.23
CA SER A 490 3.64 -5.57 33.04
C SER A 490 4.52 -5.24 31.84
N LEU A 491 4.18 -4.18 31.13
CA LEU A 491 4.99 -3.59 30.06
C LEU A 491 5.87 -2.42 30.54
N GLY A 492 5.96 -2.27 31.87
CA GLY A 492 6.64 -1.16 32.51
C GLY A 492 5.76 0.08 32.68
N TRP A 493 6.38 1.16 33.14
CA TRP A 493 5.68 2.43 33.41
C TRP A 493 5.30 3.15 32.11
N GLY A 494 4.04 3.56 32.00
CA GLY A 494 3.55 4.43 30.93
C GLY A 494 2.94 3.73 29.71
N VAL A 495 2.88 2.40 29.70
CA VAL A 495 2.18 1.62 28.66
C VAL A 495 0.83 1.16 29.20
N LEU A 496 -0.25 1.51 28.50
CA LEU A 496 -1.62 1.37 29.02
C LEU A 496 -2.19 -0.05 28.95
N GLY A 497 -1.54 -0.99 28.26
CA GLY A 497 -2.02 -2.36 28.27
C GLY A 497 -1.39 -3.31 27.26
N ALA A 498 -0.87 -2.83 26.12
CA ALA A 498 -0.19 -3.70 25.18
C ALA A 498 0.98 -3.01 24.49
N ARG A 499 1.80 -3.82 23.82
CA ARG A 499 2.90 -3.38 22.98
C ARG A 499 3.06 -4.32 21.80
N TYR A 500 2.94 -3.76 20.61
CA TYR A 500 3.41 -4.34 19.38
C TYR A 500 4.94 -4.22 19.26
N HIS A 501 5.62 -5.33 18.99
CA HIS A 501 7.05 -5.36 18.71
C HIS A 501 7.30 -5.54 17.22
N ALA A 502 8.39 -4.94 16.72
CA ALA A 502 8.77 -5.02 15.30
C ALA A 502 9.12 -6.43 14.79
N ASN A 503 9.10 -7.44 15.66
CA ASN A 503 9.23 -8.85 15.29
C ASN A 503 7.87 -9.57 15.23
N GLY A 504 6.74 -8.85 15.21
CA GLY A 504 5.40 -9.43 15.11
C GLY A 504 4.81 -9.99 16.40
N VAL A 505 5.47 -9.77 17.54
CA VAL A 505 4.97 -10.18 18.86
C VAL A 505 4.11 -9.08 19.45
N ILE A 506 2.87 -9.41 19.83
CA ILE A 506 1.97 -8.55 20.58
C ILE A 506 1.99 -8.98 22.04
N GLN A 507 2.54 -8.14 22.92
CA GLN A 507 2.48 -8.40 24.35
C GLN A 507 1.28 -7.69 24.96
N ILE A 508 0.45 -8.44 25.66
CA ILE A 508 -0.71 -7.96 26.41
C ILE A 508 -0.37 -8.00 27.90
N ALA A 509 -0.40 -6.86 28.57
CA ALA A 509 -0.25 -6.78 30.01
C ALA A 509 -1.54 -7.23 30.72
N GLU A 510 -1.41 -7.85 31.90
CA GLU A 510 -2.56 -8.23 32.74
C GLU A 510 -3.52 -7.06 33.00
N LEU A 511 -2.99 -5.84 33.13
CA LEU A 511 -3.79 -4.62 33.33
C LEU A 511 -4.77 -4.32 32.17
N ALA A 512 -4.48 -4.79 30.96
CA ALA A 512 -5.35 -4.61 29.80
C ALA A 512 -6.59 -5.52 29.87
N LEU A 513 -6.52 -6.60 30.64
CA LEU A 513 -7.60 -7.56 30.79
C LEU A 513 -8.74 -6.93 31.61
N ASP A 514 -9.94 -6.89 31.03
CA ASP A 514 -11.16 -6.35 31.67
C ASP A 514 -11.05 -4.92 32.24
N HIS A 515 -10.23 -4.07 31.63
CA HIS A 515 -10.04 -2.68 32.04
C HIS A 515 -11.31 -1.85 31.83
N THR A 516 -12.11 -1.71 32.89
CA THR A 516 -13.45 -1.07 32.86
C THR A 516 -13.48 0.34 32.28
N GLY A 517 -12.49 1.19 32.56
CA GLY A 517 -12.44 2.56 32.02
C GLY A 517 -12.19 2.61 30.51
N MET A 518 -11.45 1.63 30.00
CA MET A 518 -11.20 1.49 28.56
C MET A 518 -12.46 0.96 27.89
N ALA A 519 -13.04 -0.11 28.44
CA ALA A 519 -14.31 -0.65 27.98
C ALA A 519 -15.43 0.41 27.90
N GLN A 520 -15.60 1.22 28.95
CA GLN A 520 -16.60 2.30 28.97
C GLN A 520 -16.40 3.32 27.85
N SER A 521 -15.15 3.65 27.54
CA SER A 521 -14.86 4.63 26.51
C SER A 521 -14.97 4.05 25.08
N TYR A 522 -14.98 2.72 24.95
CA TYR A 522 -15.34 1.97 23.73
C TYR A 522 -16.79 1.42 23.81
N GLN A 523 -17.72 2.19 24.38
CA GLN A 523 -19.15 1.88 24.45
C GLN A 523 -19.51 0.51 25.07
N GLY A 524 -18.65 0.00 25.96
CA GLY A 524 -18.82 -1.27 26.66
C GLY A 524 -18.14 -2.46 25.98
N GLU A 525 -17.40 -2.25 24.88
CA GLU A 525 -16.59 -3.30 24.26
C GLU A 525 -15.48 -3.77 25.20
N ASN A 526 -15.08 -5.04 25.08
CA ASN A 526 -14.06 -5.61 25.95
C ASN A 526 -12.69 -4.94 25.68
N SER A 527 -11.97 -4.56 26.75
CA SER A 527 -10.69 -3.87 26.63
C SER A 527 -9.63 -4.70 25.92
N LEU A 528 -9.56 -6.02 26.17
CA LEU A 528 -8.64 -6.92 25.47
C LEU A 528 -8.92 -6.91 23.97
N ALA A 529 -10.19 -6.98 23.57
CA ALA A 529 -10.55 -7.01 22.16
C ALA A 529 -10.12 -5.73 21.44
N ILE A 530 -10.33 -4.57 22.06
CA ILE A 530 -9.95 -3.29 21.47
C ILE A 530 -8.43 -3.12 21.41
N VAL A 531 -7.73 -3.42 22.51
CA VAL A 531 -6.28 -3.29 22.57
C VAL A 531 -5.61 -4.23 21.58
N LEU A 532 -6.03 -5.50 21.55
CA LEU A 532 -5.48 -6.46 20.60
C LEU A 532 -5.74 -6.03 19.15
N ALA A 533 -6.95 -5.55 18.82
CA ALA A 533 -7.26 -5.05 17.49
C ALA A 533 -6.41 -3.82 17.11
N HIS A 534 -6.14 -2.94 18.06
CA HIS A 534 -5.25 -1.80 17.87
C HIS A 534 -3.81 -2.25 17.57
N GLU A 535 -3.23 -3.14 18.39
CA GLU A 535 -1.87 -3.64 18.15
C GLU A 535 -1.78 -4.46 16.85
N MET A 536 -2.82 -5.24 16.51
CA MET A 536 -2.90 -5.93 15.22
C MET A 536 -2.99 -4.93 14.07
N GLY A 537 -3.65 -3.78 14.26
CA GLY A 537 -3.66 -2.69 13.30
C GLY A 537 -2.26 -2.17 12.97
N HIS A 538 -1.33 -2.12 13.94
CA HIS A 538 0.08 -1.83 13.65
C HIS A 538 0.73 -2.90 12.79
N GLY A 539 0.48 -4.19 13.08
CA GLY A 539 1.03 -5.29 12.27
C GLY A 539 0.52 -5.24 10.83
N VAL A 540 -0.79 -5.09 10.62
CA VAL A 540 -1.42 -4.91 9.29
C VAL A 540 -0.80 -3.72 8.55
N GLN A 541 -0.60 -2.61 9.26
CA GLN A 541 -0.02 -1.40 8.68
C GLN A 541 1.44 -1.61 8.22
N ILE A 542 2.26 -2.31 9.01
CA ILE A 542 3.70 -2.45 8.76
C ILE A 542 3.98 -3.55 7.73
N GLY A 543 3.16 -4.60 7.71
CA GLY A 543 3.30 -5.71 6.76
C GLY A 543 4.46 -6.64 7.09
N ASP A 544 5.58 -6.50 6.38
CA ASP A 544 6.81 -7.26 6.61
C ASP A 544 8.00 -6.32 6.89
N GLY A 545 8.81 -6.61 7.90
CA GLY A 545 10.02 -5.85 8.25
C GLY A 545 9.85 -4.77 9.34
N PRO A 546 10.94 -4.31 9.97
CA PRO A 546 10.86 -3.33 11.04
C PRO A 546 10.52 -1.93 10.49
N ALA A 547 9.31 -1.44 10.75
CA ALA A 547 8.97 -0.03 10.57
C ALA A 547 9.71 0.83 11.61
N GLY A 548 10.91 1.29 11.26
CA GLY A 548 11.58 2.39 11.95
C GLY A 548 11.54 3.64 11.09
N ILE A 549 11.60 4.83 11.68
CA ILE A 549 11.99 6.03 10.93
C ILE A 549 13.51 6.03 10.87
N TYR A 550 14.07 5.84 9.67
CA TYR A 550 15.50 5.91 9.51
C TYR A 550 15.92 7.34 9.22
N TYR A 551 16.91 7.78 9.98
CA TYR A 551 17.68 8.97 9.68
C TYR A 551 18.92 8.54 8.91
N PRO A 552 18.93 8.64 7.58
CA PRO A 552 20.15 8.45 6.82
C PRO A 552 21.22 9.41 7.35
N THR A 553 22.43 8.89 7.54
CA THR A 553 23.57 9.66 8.09
C THR A 553 24.05 10.79 7.16
N THR A 554 23.44 10.95 5.97
CA THR A 554 23.87 11.90 4.93
C THR A 554 22.71 12.67 4.31
N GLY A 555 22.19 13.69 5.00
CA GLY A 555 21.44 14.81 4.41
C GLY A 555 20.24 14.46 3.52
N GLN A 556 19.70 13.26 3.67
CA GLN A 556 18.45 12.82 3.07
C GLN A 556 17.35 12.99 4.12
N ASP A 557 16.13 13.26 3.65
CA ASP A 557 14.97 13.37 4.53
C ASP A 557 14.80 12.07 5.32
N PRO A 558 14.33 12.13 6.60
CA PRO A 558 13.92 10.93 7.31
C PRO A 558 12.91 10.18 6.46
N TYR A 559 13.20 8.92 6.20
CA TYR A 559 12.31 8.05 5.43
C TYR A 559 11.84 6.92 6.33
N PHE A 560 10.63 6.47 6.08
CA PHE A 560 10.13 5.26 6.70
C PHE A 560 10.98 4.10 6.21
N GLY A 561 11.53 3.36 7.16
CA GLY A 561 12.17 2.09 6.90
C GLY A 561 11.30 1.20 6.07
N GLY A 562 11.95 0.47 5.16
CA GLY A 562 11.34 -0.55 4.33
C GLY A 562 10.88 -1.72 5.19
N GLY A 563 9.85 -1.50 5.99
CA GLY A 563 8.80 -2.48 6.02
C GLY A 563 8.08 -2.43 4.67
N GLU A 564 7.77 -3.58 4.08
CA GLU A 564 6.81 -3.67 2.99
C GLU A 564 5.44 -3.34 3.57
N ALA A 565 5.17 -2.04 3.81
CA ALA A 565 3.86 -1.59 4.24
C ALA A 565 2.86 -2.10 3.19
N ILE A 566 2.01 -3.04 3.60
CA ILE A 566 1.00 -3.65 2.72
C ILE A 566 0.07 -2.55 2.17
N HIS A 567 -0.10 -1.47 2.94
CA HIS A 567 -0.99 -0.36 2.61
C HIS A 567 -0.25 0.93 2.29
N ASN A 568 -0.81 1.70 1.36
CA ASN A 568 -0.30 3.02 0.98
C ASN A 568 -0.51 4.03 2.12
N PHE A 569 0.44 4.08 3.03
CA PHE A 569 0.38 4.92 4.21
C PHE A 569 0.41 6.42 3.89
N ASP A 570 0.95 6.80 2.73
CA ASP A 570 0.90 8.18 2.24
C ASP A 570 -0.53 8.62 1.91
N GLU A 571 -1.37 7.73 1.37
CA GLU A 571 -2.80 8.00 1.18
C GLU A 571 -3.51 8.18 2.53
N TRP A 572 -3.19 7.34 3.52
CA TRP A 572 -3.73 7.46 4.87
C TRP A 572 -3.36 8.80 5.51
N MET A 573 -2.08 9.19 5.44
CA MET A 573 -1.57 10.45 6.01
C MET A 573 -2.28 11.68 5.44
N LYS A 574 -2.64 11.65 4.14
CA LYS A 574 -3.40 12.73 3.49
C LYS A 574 -4.81 12.92 4.06
N LEU A 575 -5.44 11.88 4.60
CA LEU A 575 -6.79 11.98 5.19
C LEU A 575 -6.85 12.92 6.41
N SER A 576 -5.72 13.14 7.07
CA SER A 576 -5.61 14.05 8.22
C SER A 576 -4.52 15.09 8.06
N ASP A 577 -4.08 15.34 6.82
CA ASP A 577 -3.03 16.30 6.51
C ASP A 577 -1.75 16.09 7.34
N TRP A 578 -1.43 14.83 7.67
CA TRP A 578 -0.22 14.49 8.40
C TRP A 578 1.01 14.90 7.58
N THR A 579 1.91 15.64 8.22
CA THR A 579 3.16 16.12 7.64
C THR A 579 4.33 15.73 8.55
N VAL A 580 5.32 15.04 8.00
CA VAL A 580 6.59 14.75 8.68
C VAL A 580 7.58 15.87 8.32
N TYR A 581 8.22 16.45 9.32
CA TYR A 581 9.23 17.48 9.08
C TYR A 581 10.61 16.85 8.96
N ASP A 582 11.36 17.26 7.94
CA ASP A 582 12.78 16.95 7.86
C ASP A 582 13.54 17.53 9.07
N ARG A 583 14.53 16.77 9.55
CA ARG A 583 15.27 17.12 10.77
C ARG A 583 16.02 18.45 10.64
N SER A 584 16.41 18.87 9.44
CA SER A 584 17.07 20.16 9.22
C SER A 584 16.14 21.37 9.34
N ARG A 585 14.82 21.14 9.29
CA ARG A 585 13.81 22.21 9.35
C ARG A 585 13.37 22.54 10.77
N TYR A 586 13.72 21.73 11.76
CA TYR A 586 13.33 22.02 13.13
C TYR A 586 14.41 21.71 14.16
N GLU A 587 14.27 22.29 15.34
CA GLU A 587 15.07 21.96 16.52
C GLU A 587 14.21 22.06 17.80
N PRO A 588 14.49 21.24 18.82
CA PRO A 588 13.86 21.40 20.14
C PRO A 588 14.16 22.78 20.71
N SER A 589 13.14 23.48 21.22
CA SER A 589 13.35 24.77 21.89
C SER A 589 13.90 24.59 23.31
N GLU A 590 14.61 25.60 23.82
CA GLU A 590 14.93 25.72 25.26
C GLU A 590 13.66 25.85 26.12
N ASN A 591 12.55 26.32 25.54
CA ASN A 591 11.26 26.40 26.19
C ASN A 591 10.55 25.04 26.12
N ALA A 592 10.35 24.40 27.29
CA ALA A 592 9.66 23.12 27.37
C ALA A 592 8.26 23.18 26.71
N GLY A 593 7.99 22.23 25.81
CA GLY A 593 6.74 22.15 25.05
C GLY A 593 6.71 22.99 23.77
N TYR A 594 7.86 23.51 23.31
CA TYR A 594 7.99 24.23 22.04
C TYR A 594 9.06 23.60 21.15
N VAL A 595 8.91 23.81 19.85
CA VAL A 595 9.89 23.46 18.81
C VAL A 595 10.08 24.67 17.90
N VAL A 596 11.29 24.88 17.39
CA VAL A 596 11.56 25.90 16.38
C VAL A 596 11.47 25.24 15.02
N VAL A 597 10.55 25.67 14.15
CA VAL A 597 10.35 25.15 12.79
C VAL A 597 10.58 26.28 11.79
N ASP A 598 11.51 26.11 10.86
CA ASP A 598 11.93 27.13 9.89
C ASP A 598 12.23 28.50 10.55
N GLY A 599 12.80 28.47 11.76
CA GLY A 599 13.14 29.66 12.56
C GLY A 599 11.98 30.27 13.36
N GLN A 600 10.79 29.69 13.32
CA GLN A 600 9.63 30.11 14.11
C GLN A 600 9.41 29.17 15.31
N GLU A 601 9.37 29.72 16.52
CA GLU A 601 9.03 28.95 17.72
C GLU A 601 7.53 28.67 17.79
N LEU A 602 7.16 27.40 17.84
CA LEU A 602 5.80 26.89 17.80
C LEU A 602 5.54 25.94 18.97
N LYS A 603 4.31 25.95 19.47
CA LYS A 603 3.91 25.14 20.62
C LYS A 603 3.46 23.75 20.20
N VAL A 604 3.97 22.73 20.87
CA VAL A 604 3.61 21.32 20.65
C VAL A 604 2.28 21.00 21.35
N GLY A 605 1.45 20.18 20.71
CA GLY A 605 0.17 19.68 21.23
C GLY A 605 -0.96 20.71 21.28
N GLN A 606 -0.80 21.88 20.64
CA GLN A 606 -1.84 22.90 20.55
C GLN A 606 -1.98 23.42 19.10
N PRO A 607 -3.18 23.84 18.69
CA PRO A 607 -3.37 24.52 17.41
C PRO A 607 -2.52 25.78 17.31
N VAL A 608 -1.72 25.88 16.25
CA VAL A 608 -0.85 27.03 15.94
C VAL A 608 -0.99 27.41 14.47
N ALA A 609 -0.93 28.71 14.18
CA ALA A 609 -0.91 29.19 12.80
C ALA A 609 0.50 29.07 12.20
N PHE A 610 0.63 28.30 11.12
CA PHE A 610 1.89 28.08 10.40
C PHE A 610 1.64 27.97 8.90
N ASN A 611 2.37 28.74 8.08
CA ASN A 611 2.24 28.77 6.62
C ASN A 611 0.80 28.93 6.08
N GLY A 612 -0.04 29.69 6.80
CA GLY A 612 -1.43 29.96 6.40
C GLY A 612 -2.43 28.86 6.76
N LYS A 613 -2.00 27.79 7.43
CA LYS A 613 -2.86 26.75 8.01
C LYS A 613 -2.86 26.80 9.54
N THR A 614 -3.89 26.24 10.17
CA THR A 614 -3.89 25.95 11.61
C THR A 614 -3.50 24.50 11.81
N ILE A 615 -2.30 24.26 12.33
CA ILE A 615 -1.78 22.89 12.51
C ILE A 615 -1.62 22.58 14.00
N VAL A 616 -1.56 21.29 14.34
CA VAL A 616 -1.09 20.83 15.64
C VAL A 616 0.22 20.08 15.44
N LEU A 617 1.25 20.46 16.19
CA LEU A 617 2.55 19.80 16.17
C LEU A 617 2.60 18.68 17.21
N THR A 618 3.17 17.53 16.83
CA THR A 618 3.47 16.43 17.75
C THR A 618 4.94 16.05 17.63
N TYR A 619 5.68 16.11 18.74
CA TYR A 619 7.12 15.83 18.77
C TYR A 619 7.40 14.55 19.56
N ASN A 620 7.92 13.53 18.88
CA ASN A 620 8.38 12.30 19.50
C ASN A 620 9.88 12.42 19.82
N GLN A 621 10.19 12.63 21.10
CA GLN A 621 11.56 12.83 21.58
C GLN A 621 12.45 11.60 21.46
N TRP A 622 11.88 10.38 21.54
CA TRP A 622 12.66 9.14 21.51
C TRP A 622 13.25 8.87 20.12
N TYR A 623 12.46 9.16 19.09
CA TYR A 623 12.89 9.03 17.70
C TYR A 623 13.39 10.35 17.11
N ASP A 624 13.36 11.44 17.89
CA ASP A 624 13.63 12.81 17.44
C ASP A 624 12.90 13.14 16.13
N VAL A 625 11.58 12.87 16.08
CA VAL A 625 10.70 13.11 14.91
C VAL A 625 9.65 14.17 15.24
N LEU A 626 9.43 15.11 14.33
CA LEU A 626 8.35 16.09 14.41
C LEU A 626 7.30 15.84 13.32
N TYR A 627 6.05 15.75 13.76
CA TYR A 627 4.87 15.66 12.91
C TYR A 627 4.00 16.91 13.06
N SER A 628 3.17 17.19 12.07
CA SER A 628 1.96 17.99 12.24
C SER A 628 0.76 17.35 11.56
N TYR A 629 -0.43 17.77 11.95
CA TYR A 629 -1.68 17.51 11.23
C TYR A 629 -2.53 18.80 11.21
N ASP A 630 -3.53 18.86 10.32
CA ASP A 630 -4.46 20.00 10.30
C ASP A 630 -5.36 19.95 11.55
N ALA A 631 -5.48 21.07 12.27
CA ALA A 631 -6.26 21.13 13.51
C ALA A 631 -7.76 20.86 13.31
N GLU A 632 -8.25 20.99 12.08
CA GLU A 632 -9.64 20.69 11.68
C GLU A 632 -9.81 19.27 11.12
N SER A 633 -8.74 18.47 11.02
CA SER A 633 -8.85 17.09 10.54
C SER A 633 -9.64 16.18 11.48
N ASP A 634 -10.34 15.25 10.86
CA ASP A 634 -11.13 14.23 11.52
C ASP A 634 -10.27 13.06 11.98
N PHE A 635 -10.48 12.64 13.23
CA PHE A 635 -9.79 11.53 13.87
C PHE A 635 -10.79 10.61 14.53
N SER A 636 -10.35 9.39 14.85
CA SER A 636 -11.04 8.62 15.87
C SER A 636 -11.16 9.45 17.16
N ASN A 637 -12.18 9.19 17.98
CA ASN A 637 -12.46 10.00 19.18
C ASN A 637 -11.37 9.91 20.26
N ARG A 638 -10.31 9.14 20.01
CA ARG A 638 -9.23 8.90 20.95
C ARG A 638 -8.15 9.95 20.81
N TRP A 639 -7.72 10.46 21.96
CA TRP A 639 -6.57 11.37 22.02
C TRP A 639 -5.31 10.72 21.45
N TYR A 640 -5.20 9.39 21.54
CA TYR A 640 -4.05 8.63 21.10
C TYR A 640 -3.89 8.61 19.57
N ALA A 641 -4.99 8.63 18.81
CA ALA A 641 -4.98 8.79 17.35
C ALA A 641 -4.32 10.09 16.86
N LYS A 642 -4.16 11.09 17.75
CA LYS A 642 -3.53 12.38 17.45
C LYS A 642 -2.05 12.43 17.80
N SER A 643 -1.47 11.32 18.26
CA SER A 643 -0.08 11.26 18.71
C SER A 643 0.90 10.99 17.56
N SER A 644 0.50 10.21 16.56
CA SER A 644 1.27 9.95 15.36
C SER A 644 0.36 9.36 14.28
N PRO A 645 0.76 9.34 13.00
CA PRO A 645 -0.05 8.74 11.95
C PRO A 645 -0.23 7.21 12.13
N TRP A 646 0.71 6.50 12.78
CA TRP A 646 0.56 5.05 13.06
C TRP A 646 -0.55 4.80 14.08
N GLU A 647 -0.56 5.63 15.12
CA GLU A 647 -1.57 5.54 16.17
C GLU A 647 -2.95 5.96 15.67
N ASP A 648 -2.97 6.88 14.70
CA ASP A 648 -4.18 7.22 13.95
C ASP A 648 -4.75 6.01 13.19
N PHE A 649 -3.91 5.29 12.44
CA PHE A 649 -4.31 4.09 11.71
C PHE A 649 -4.78 2.99 12.66
N ALA A 650 -3.99 2.63 13.66
CA ALA A 650 -4.31 1.54 14.58
C ALA A 650 -5.59 1.81 15.39
N GLU A 651 -5.81 3.04 15.85
CA GLU A 651 -7.07 3.41 16.50
C GLU A 651 -8.25 3.34 15.53
N ALA A 652 -8.12 3.90 14.31
CA ALA A 652 -9.18 3.82 13.32
C ALA A 652 -9.48 2.38 12.90
N PHE A 653 -8.48 1.52 12.76
CA PHE A 653 -8.63 0.09 12.49
C PHE A 653 -9.40 -0.62 13.62
N SER A 654 -9.03 -0.37 14.88
CA SER A 654 -9.76 -0.93 16.02
C SER A 654 -11.23 -0.47 16.05
N GLU A 655 -11.50 0.79 15.72
CA GLU A 655 -12.87 1.31 15.62
C GLU A 655 -13.62 0.79 14.40
N TYR A 656 -12.95 0.60 13.26
CA TYR A 656 -13.54 -0.02 12.08
C TYR A 656 -14.04 -1.44 12.39
N LEU A 657 -13.26 -2.21 13.15
CA LEU A 657 -13.65 -3.56 13.54
C LEU A 657 -14.75 -3.59 14.60
N PHE A 658 -14.74 -2.69 15.59
CA PHE A 658 -15.62 -2.81 16.76
C PHE A 658 -16.69 -1.74 16.92
N LEU A 659 -16.48 -0.54 16.39
CA LEU A 659 -17.36 0.63 16.51
C LEU A 659 -17.47 1.41 15.18
N PRO A 660 -17.83 0.75 14.06
CA PRO A 660 -17.79 1.36 12.73
C PRO A 660 -18.71 2.58 12.63
N GLU A 661 -19.85 2.61 13.33
CA GLU A 661 -20.75 3.77 13.34
C GLU A 661 -20.11 5.00 13.97
N ARG A 662 -19.28 4.80 15.00
CA ARG A 662 -18.55 5.91 15.62
C ARG A 662 -17.49 6.43 14.66
N LEU A 663 -16.74 5.55 14.00
CA LEU A 663 -15.74 5.97 13.02
C LEU A 663 -16.39 6.72 11.84
N ILE A 664 -17.55 6.27 11.34
CA ILE A 664 -18.27 6.99 10.27
C ILE A 664 -18.72 8.40 10.72
N GLN A 665 -19.10 8.56 12.00
CA GLN A 665 -19.53 9.84 12.54
C GLN A 665 -18.34 10.79 12.77
N ASP A 666 -17.25 10.26 13.31
CA ASP A 666 -16.11 11.06 13.78
C ASP A 666 -15.04 11.25 12.69
N ALA A 667 -14.89 10.31 11.74
CA ALA A 667 -13.94 10.34 10.63
C ALA A 667 -14.39 9.49 9.42
N PRO A 668 -15.41 9.94 8.65
CA PRO A 668 -16.01 9.16 7.55
C PRO A 668 -15.02 8.76 6.45
N GLU A 669 -14.08 9.64 6.09
CA GLU A 669 -13.09 9.35 5.05
C GLU A 669 -12.12 8.23 5.46
N LYS A 670 -11.81 8.11 6.76
CA LYS A 670 -11.00 7.00 7.30
C LYS A 670 -11.76 5.68 7.26
N PHE A 671 -13.04 5.69 7.64
CA PHE A 671 -13.89 4.52 7.48
C PHE A 671 -13.94 4.08 6.02
N LYS A 672 -14.17 5.02 5.09
CA LYS A 672 -14.22 4.76 3.66
C LYS A 672 -12.91 4.17 3.14
N HIS A 673 -11.76 4.72 3.56
CA HIS A 673 -10.46 4.19 3.19
C HIS A 673 -10.27 2.73 3.65
N LEU A 674 -10.58 2.44 4.92
CA LEU A 674 -10.48 1.08 5.47
C LEU A 674 -11.49 0.13 4.82
N ASP A 675 -12.70 0.59 4.47
CA ASP A 675 -13.71 -0.26 3.81
C ASP A 675 -13.41 -0.51 2.32
N LEU A 676 -12.74 0.42 1.66
CA LEU A 676 -12.18 0.20 0.32
C LEU A 676 -11.05 -0.84 0.34
N GLU A 677 -10.35 -0.98 1.46
CA GLU A 677 -9.27 -1.95 1.63
C GLU A 677 -9.80 -3.31 2.06
N PHE A 678 -10.54 -3.36 3.17
CA PHE A 678 -10.92 -4.60 3.83
C PHE A 678 -12.32 -5.10 3.47
N ARG A 679 -13.13 -4.26 2.83
CA ARG A 679 -14.49 -4.56 2.31
C ARG A 679 -15.44 -5.22 3.30
N ARG A 680 -15.17 -5.15 4.61
CA ARG A 680 -15.94 -5.81 5.67
C ARG A 680 -17.41 -5.38 5.67
N TYR A 681 -17.66 -4.12 5.32
CA TYR A 681 -19.00 -3.53 5.32
C TYR A 681 -19.49 -3.16 3.92
N ALA A 682 -18.82 -3.64 2.85
CA ALA A 682 -19.20 -3.34 1.47
C ALA A 682 -20.67 -3.74 1.17
N ASP A 683 -21.10 -4.89 1.70
CA ASP A 683 -22.48 -5.39 1.57
C ASP A 683 -23.43 -4.95 2.70
N ASP A 684 -22.92 -4.26 3.74
CA ASP A 684 -23.76 -3.76 4.83
C ASP A 684 -24.46 -2.46 4.41
N SER A 685 -25.65 -2.62 3.85
CA SER A 685 -26.50 -1.49 3.41
C SER A 685 -26.74 -0.41 4.48
N ARG A 686 -26.70 -0.76 5.78
CA ARG A 686 -26.85 0.21 6.87
C ARG A 686 -25.59 1.03 7.05
N MET A 687 -24.41 0.41 7.05
CA MET A 687 -23.13 1.13 7.12
C MET A 687 -22.96 2.04 5.90
N GLN A 688 -23.20 1.52 4.70
CA GLN A 688 -23.09 2.30 3.47
C GLN A 688 -24.06 3.48 3.43
N GLN A 689 -25.26 3.35 4.01
CA GLN A 689 -26.18 4.47 4.14
C GLN A 689 -25.68 5.51 5.17
N LEU A 690 -25.16 5.06 6.30
CA LEU A 690 -24.63 5.94 7.34
C LEU A 690 -23.44 6.75 6.81
N LEU A 691 -22.56 6.14 6.02
CA LEU A 691 -21.43 6.81 5.38
C LEU A 691 -21.92 7.93 4.44
N ARG A 692 -22.87 7.62 3.54
CA ARG A 692 -23.46 8.62 2.63
C ARG A 692 -24.12 9.78 3.38
N ASP A 693 -24.83 9.48 4.47
CA ASP A 693 -25.49 10.50 5.29
C ASP A 693 -24.45 11.39 6.03
N SER A 694 -23.34 10.81 6.48
CA SER A 694 -22.22 11.52 7.12
C SER A 694 -21.50 12.43 6.13
N GLU A 695 -21.15 11.93 4.95
CA GLU A 695 -20.51 12.70 3.87
C GLU A 695 -21.39 13.87 3.39
N ALA A 696 -22.71 13.65 3.28
CA ALA A 696 -23.65 14.70 2.90
C ALA A 696 -23.74 15.81 3.97
N SER A 697 -23.59 15.44 5.25
CA SER A 697 -23.60 16.39 6.36
C SER A 697 -22.32 17.23 6.37
N HIS A 698 -21.14 16.61 6.20
CA HIS A 698 -19.84 17.30 6.14
C HIS A 698 -19.78 18.31 4.98
N LYS A 699 -20.23 17.91 3.78
CA LYS A 699 -20.32 18.81 2.61
C LYS A 699 -21.27 20.00 2.82
N SER A 700 -22.23 19.89 3.75
CA SER A 700 -23.18 20.95 4.03
C SER A 700 -22.65 21.99 5.04
N GLU A 701 -21.69 21.61 5.89
CA GLU A 701 -21.09 22.48 6.91
C GLU A 701 -19.93 23.33 6.39
N GLU A 702 -19.40 23.00 5.20
CA GLU A 702 -18.28 23.70 4.53
C GLU A 702 -18.59 25.15 4.07
N ARG A 703 -19.60 25.84 4.62
CA ARG A 703 -20.01 27.21 4.23
C ARG A 703 -20.51 28.11 5.35
N VAL A 704 -19.76 28.27 6.43
CA VAL A 704 -19.67 29.59 7.10
C VAL A 704 -18.24 29.78 7.61
N PRO A 705 -17.40 30.61 6.96
CA PRO A 705 -16.13 30.98 7.57
C PRO A 705 -16.44 31.64 8.92
N LEU A 706 -15.93 31.06 10.01
CA LEU A 706 -15.95 31.66 11.33
C LEU A 706 -15.24 33.03 11.24
N GLN A 707 -16.04 34.10 11.27
CA GLN A 707 -15.56 35.50 11.27
C GLN A 707 -15.14 35.97 12.64
#